data_AF-A0A1Q3H8U1-F1
#
_entry.id   AF-A0A1Q3H8U1-F1
#
_cell.length_a   1.000
_cell.length_b   1.000
_cell.length_c   1.000
_cell.angle_alpha   90.00
_cell.angle_beta   90.00
_cell.angle_gamma   90.00
#
_symmetry.space_group_name_H-M   'P 1'
#
loop_
_entity.id
_entity.type
_entity.pdbx_description
1 polymer ?
#
loop_
_entity_poly.entity_id
_entity_poly.type
_entity_poly.pdbx_seq_one_letter_code
_entity_poly.pdbx_strand_id
1 'polypeptide(L)'
;MHWRQSFLALAIAGVLSSCRDGNGGGGEPNPEPPAPEPAAYKVTVGTAAGRADSRLACFKGNGEAECGLRLYQIMVESFVDGDSTADYNTGYGTSPHKGDLQGIINSLDYIQSTGVNALWLTPIFNSVRVAGQSDWSDRLDATGYFASDYFNVDPHFGTNDKLKELVAAAHARGLYVFLDGVFGHYKNNAQEYASPQGRKVSTTGGAEGETGRSAVYPADLEFFKEVAAHWVTEYKIDGWRLDQAYQVPVQYWDDLRTAVAEAAANTSYTNRAGQTVHPLGYMVGEIWRSAGEISSQGYGSTDSPGLLSVFDFPVRYSLVQTLAVEESGTGNRAASNLHTGYQNHLAYPAHAMPNLMLTNHDVVRFGDLLQRGTLANPTDAAYWARHKAAFSFMASYSGPITLYYGDEIGQELPGFAARESNSTCAVNGHCDDHVSRTTAVVEGVASTAGGTPAVLSAEQASLKNHVAALMALRDAHPALANGSRTHIFSDTNIYIDRKDKGDDHVLYVLNTKADPAVVTVAGTAIGSAGALAGLLDGAEVVGSGGNYELRLKPFEARFFDIVSPTAEGPQVGEGSDLSGEGPLADCHTPAAEGLGPLSKEMFIRGSYAGGDNFGATPASRRFAYKGNNLYQVVVHEPSPTAYTFKFASADWSKEFAVRNSAAVVIATEQPMAVAAGNGTESSVAIPEAGTYVFSFRINATLTGGEMMVSQCQ
;
A
#
# COMPACT_ATOMS: atom_id res chain seq x y z
N MET A 1 34.22 10.36 -44.08
CA MET A 1 35.05 10.07 -45.28
C MET A 1 34.89 8.61 -45.66
N HIS A 2 35.02 8.28 -46.94
CA HIS A 2 35.14 6.92 -47.49
C HIS A 2 36.63 6.43 -47.37
N TRP A 3 37.06 5.16 -47.53
CA TRP A 3 36.43 3.85 -47.85
C TRP A 3 37.45 2.68 -47.71
N ARG A 4 37.00 1.42 -47.96
CA ARG A 4 37.77 0.16 -48.21
C ARG A 4 38.50 -0.46 -46.99
N GLN A 5 38.78 -1.78 -46.90
CA GLN A 5 38.26 -3.07 -47.44
C GLN A 5 38.89 -4.20 -46.57
N SER A 6 38.54 -5.50 -46.58
CA SER A 6 37.66 -6.37 -47.40
C SER A 6 37.05 -7.45 -46.44
N PHE A 7 36.73 -8.73 -46.69
CA PHE A 7 36.84 -9.69 -47.82
C PHE A 7 35.57 -10.60 -47.88
N LEU A 8 35.50 -11.50 -48.86
CA LEU A 8 34.30 -12.20 -49.34
C LEU A 8 34.33 -13.72 -49.07
N ALA A 9 33.16 -14.32 -48.85
CA ALA A 9 32.87 -15.71 -49.22
C ALA A 9 31.43 -15.79 -49.77
N LEU A 10 31.18 -16.64 -50.77
CA LEU A 10 29.98 -16.54 -51.62
C LEU A 10 29.48 -17.93 -52.02
N ALA A 11 28.15 -18.10 -52.11
CA ALA A 11 27.52 -19.19 -52.84
C ALA A 11 26.26 -18.66 -53.55
N ILE A 12 26.17 -18.86 -54.88
CA ILE A 12 25.09 -18.37 -55.73
C ILE A 12 24.68 -19.48 -56.70
N ALA A 13 23.37 -19.76 -56.78
CA ALA A 13 22.57 -20.03 -58.00
C ALA A 13 21.18 -20.54 -57.58
N GLY A 14 20.09 -20.21 -58.27
CA GLY A 14 19.92 -19.28 -59.39
C GLY A 14 18.51 -19.41 -59.97
N VAL A 15 17.87 -18.30 -60.35
CA VAL A 15 16.49 -18.31 -60.88
C VAL A 15 16.50 -17.97 -62.37
N LEU A 16 15.84 -18.81 -63.17
CA LEU A 16 15.38 -18.49 -64.52
C LEU A 16 13.98 -19.06 -64.72
N SER A 17 13.11 -18.25 -65.34
CA SER A 17 11.69 -18.56 -65.58
C SER A 17 11.46 -19.26 -66.91
N SER A 18 10.42 -20.08 -67.00
CA SER A 18 9.79 -20.47 -68.26
C SER A 18 8.27 -20.47 -68.09
N CYS A 19 7.56 -19.92 -69.09
CA CYS A 19 6.09 -19.97 -69.15
C CYS A 19 5.66 -21.11 -70.06
N ARG A 20 4.85 -22.04 -69.56
CA ARG A 20 3.96 -22.86 -70.38
C ARG A 20 2.81 -23.46 -69.57
N ASP A 21 1.69 -23.67 -70.24
CA ASP A 21 0.45 -24.19 -69.67
C ASP A 21 0.59 -25.62 -69.13
N GLY A 22 -0.06 -25.88 -67.98
CA GLY A 22 -0.12 -27.20 -67.35
C GLY A 22 -1.31 -27.29 -66.40
N ASN A 23 -2.37 -27.96 -66.82
CA ASN A 23 -3.59 -28.15 -66.02
C ASN A 23 -3.32 -29.13 -64.85
N GLY A 24 -3.49 -28.68 -63.60
CA GLY A 24 -3.32 -29.50 -62.41
C GLY A 24 -3.96 -28.86 -61.18
N GLY A 25 -5.04 -29.45 -60.68
CA GLY A 25 -5.73 -28.96 -59.49
C GLY A 25 -5.01 -29.36 -58.21
N GLY A 26 -4.56 -28.37 -57.44
CA GLY A 26 -4.19 -28.50 -56.03
C GLY A 26 -5.21 -27.73 -55.19
N GLY A 27 -5.76 -28.35 -54.15
CA GLY A 27 -6.65 -27.65 -53.21
C GLY A 27 -5.88 -26.66 -52.35
N GLU A 28 -6.54 -25.57 -51.96
CA GLU A 28 -6.00 -24.65 -50.95
C GLU A 28 -5.79 -25.41 -49.62
N PRO A 29 -4.69 -25.18 -48.89
CA PRO A 29 -4.57 -25.68 -47.54
C PRO A 29 -5.63 -24.99 -46.68
N ASN A 30 -6.48 -25.77 -46.00
CA ASN A 30 -7.40 -25.23 -45.00
C ASN A 30 -6.60 -24.37 -44.00
N PRO A 31 -7.13 -23.22 -43.56
CA PRO A 31 -6.52 -22.49 -42.45
C PRO A 31 -6.42 -23.41 -41.23
N GLU A 32 -5.24 -23.45 -40.64
CA GLU A 32 -4.99 -24.21 -39.41
C GLU A 32 -5.97 -23.70 -38.33
N PRO A 33 -6.70 -24.59 -37.63
CA PRO A 33 -7.67 -24.14 -36.64
C PRO A 33 -6.96 -23.32 -35.56
N PRO A 34 -7.53 -22.20 -35.11
CA PRO A 34 -6.89 -21.35 -34.12
C PRO A 34 -6.55 -22.20 -32.88
N ALA A 35 -5.35 -21.98 -32.33
CA ALA A 35 -4.91 -22.67 -31.13
C ALA A 35 -6.00 -22.54 -30.03
N PRO A 36 -6.36 -23.64 -29.34
CA PRO A 36 -7.45 -23.60 -28.38
C PRO A 36 -7.14 -22.57 -27.30
N GLU A 37 -8.12 -21.69 -27.02
CA GLU A 37 -7.97 -20.67 -25.98
C GLU A 37 -7.57 -21.32 -24.64
N PRO A 38 -6.67 -20.69 -23.86
CA PRO A 38 -6.29 -21.21 -22.55
C PRO A 38 -7.54 -21.41 -21.70
N ALA A 39 -7.67 -22.59 -21.10
CA ALA A 39 -8.88 -23.01 -20.42
C ALA A 39 -9.16 -22.13 -19.20
N ALA A 40 -10.08 -21.17 -19.37
CA ALA A 40 -10.38 -20.17 -18.37
C ALA A 40 -10.70 -20.78 -17.00
N TYR A 41 -10.14 -20.20 -15.94
CA TYR A 41 -10.42 -20.58 -14.56
C TYR A 41 -11.92 -20.45 -14.26
N LYS A 42 -12.48 -21.38 -13.48
CA LYS A 42 -13.91 -21.38 -13.15
C LYS A 42 -14.12 -21.58 -11.66
N VAL A 43 -14.99 -20.75 -11.08
CA VAL A 43 -15.37 -20.81 -9.67
C VAL A 43 -16.86 -20.45 -9.51
N THR A 44 -17.49 -21.03 -8.48
CA THR A 44 -18.89 -20.76 -8.13
C THR A 44 -18.98 -20.27 -6.69
N VAL A 45 -19.66 -19.15 -6.47
CA VAL A 45 -19.77 -18.44 -5.20
C VAL A 45 -21.24 -18.42 -4.76
N GLY A 46 -21.62 -19.28 -3.81
CA GLY A 46 -23.01 -19.45 -3.36
C GLY A 46 -23.45 -18.49 -2.24
N THR A 47 -22.52 -18.03 -1.41
CA THR A 47 -22.73 -17.16 -0.24
C THR A 47 -21.55 -16.22 -0.06
N ALA A 48 -21.73 -15.13 0.68
CA ALA A 48 -20.65 -14.26 1.13
C ALA A 48 -19.74 -14.97 2.14
N ALA A 49 -18.44 -14.69 2.07
CA ALA A 49 -17.41 -15.21 2.98
C ALA A 49 -17.40 -14.51 4.35
N GLY A 50 -17.99 -13.31 4.47
CA GLY A 50 -18.11 -12.59 5.73
C GLY A 50 -19.28 -11.59 5.75
N ARG A 51 -19.52 -11.02 6.92
CA ARG A 51 -20.45 -9.88 7.11
C ARG A 51 -19.74 -8.56 6.77
N ALA A 52 -20.50 -7.46 6.68
CA ALA A 52 -19.95 -6.13 6.50
C ALA A 52 -19.08 -5.70 7.69
N ASP A 53 -17.85 -5.25 7.45
CA ASP A 53 -17.08 -4.46 8.41
C ASP A 53 -17.48 -2.99 8.29
N SER A 54 -17.88 -2.41 9.42
CA SER A 54 -18.25 -1.01 9.61
C SER A 54 -17.60 -0.40 10.88
N ARG A 55 -16.48 -0.96 11.36
CA ARG A 55 -15.84 -0.58 12.63
C ARG A 55 -14.97 0.68 12.54
N LEU A 56 -14.20 0.81 11.46
CA LEU A 56 -13.29 1.93 11.22
C LEU A 56 -14.08 3.18 10.80
N ALA A 57 -13.49 4.38 10.92
CA ALA A 57 -14.19 5.63 10.63
C ALA A 57 -14.74 5.67 9.19
N CYS A 58 -13.86 5.48 8.19
CA CYS A 58 -14.22 5.43 6.77
C CYS A 58 -15.07 4.21 6.35
N PHE A 59 -15.38 3.29 7.28
CA PHE A 59 -16.23 2.12 7.02
C PHE A 59 -17.65 2.31 7.59
N LYS A 60 -17.88 3.38 8.37
CA LYS A 60 -19.22 3.72 8.93
C LYS A 60 -20.09 4.51 7.98
N GLY A 61 -19.49 5.24 7.04
CA GLY A 61 -20.22 6.11 6.11
C GLY A 61 -20.59 7.49 6.66
N ASN A 62 -20.08 7.90 7.84
CA ASN A 62 -20.57 9.10 8.55
C ASN A 62 -20.36 10.43 7.81
N GLY A 63 -19.45 10.46 6.82
CA GLY A 63 -19.24 11.64 5.96
C GLY A 63 -17.95 12.41 6.24
N GLU A 64 -17.01 11.82 6.98
CA GLU A 64 -15.62 12.26 7.09
C GLU A 64 -15.04 12.51 5.69
N ALA A 65 -14.52 13.71 5.45
CA ALA A 65 -14.04 14.18 4.13
C ALA A 65 -12.66 13.61 3.79
N GLU A 66 -11.86 13.35 4.83
CA GLU A 66 -10.56 12.68 4.84
C GLU A 66 -10.60 11.33 4.12
N CYS A 67 -11.70 10.59 4.26
CA CYS A 67 -11.91 9.30 3.59
C CYS A 67 -12.02 9.42 2.06
N GLY A 68 -12.36 10.62 1.55
CA GLY A 68 -12.40 10.93 0.12
C GLY A 68 -11.06 11.37 -0.47
N LEU A 69 -9.99 11.46 0.32
CA LEU A 69 -8.69 11.93 -0.13
C LEU A 69 -8.03 10.95 -1.11
N ARG A 70 -7.43 11.54 -2.14
CA ARG A 70 -6.67 10.92 -3.21
C ARG A 70 -5.41 11.76 -3.36
N LEU A 71 -4.36 11.41 -2.63
CA LEU A 71 -3.11 12.15 -2.54
C LEU A 71 -2.20 11.80 -3.72
N TYR A 72 -1.45 12.79 -4.19
CA TYR A 72 -0.34 12.63 -5.12
C TYR A 72 0.96 13.04 -4.41
N GLN A 73 1.82 12.08 -4.10
CA GLN A 73 3.10 12.30 -3.42
C GLN A 73 4.17 12.76 -4.41
N ILE A 74 4.91 13.79 -4.02
CA ILE A 74 6.02 14.38 -4.75
C ILE A 74 7.26 14.39 -3.84
N MET A 75 8.29 13.64 -4.23
CA MET A 75 9.66 13.84 -3.71
C MET A 75 10.24 15.05 -4.42
N VAL A 76 10.45 16.16 -3.68
CA VAL A 76 10.64 17.48 -4.31
C VAL A 76 11.91 17.53 -5.17
N GLU A 77 13.08 17.13 -4.64
CA GLU A 77 14.38 17.16 -5.36
C GLU A 77 14.40 16.37 -6.67
N SER A 78 13.59 15.30 -6.76
CA SER A 78 13.61 14.35 -7.87
C SER A 78 12.46 14.54 -8.85
N PHE A 79 11.59 15.54 -8.64
CA PHE A 79 10.39 15.73 -9.45
C PHE A 79 10.68 16.45 -10.78
N VAL A 80 10.59 17.77 -10.80
CA VAL A 80 10.71 18.61 -12.01
C VAL A 80 11.53 19.86 -11.68
N ASP A 81 12.58 20.10 -12.44
CA ASP A 81 13.36 21.35 -12.46
C ASP A 81 12.59 22.38 -13.31
N GLY A 82 12.03 23.38 -12.63
CA GLY A 82 11.28 24.51 -13.18
C GLY A 82 12.03 25.85 -13.07
N ASP A 83 12.96 25.98 -12.12
CA ASP A 83 13.96 27.04 -12.03
C ASP A 83 15.32 26.43 -11.66
N SER A 84 16.15 26.16 -12.67
CA SER A 84 17.47 25.54 -12.51
C SER A 84 18.49 26.33 -11.66
N THR A 85 18.11 27.45 -11.04
CA THR A 85 18.92 28.13 -10.01
C THR A 85 18.64 27.62 -8.59
N ALA A 86 17.53 26.90 -8.38
CA ALA A 86 17.21 26.14 -7.18
C ALA A 86 17.72 24.69 -7.39
N ASP A 87 18.83 24.33 -6.72
CA ASP A 87 19.64 23.17 -7.14
C ASP A 87 20.58 22.67 -6.03
N TYR A 88 20.38 21.43 -5.55
CA TYR A 88 21.28 20.78 -4.58
C TYR A 88 22.52 20.13 -5.23
N ASN A 89 22.51 19.90 -6.56
CA ASN A 89 23.52 19.15 -7.33
C ASN A 89 23.79 17.69 -6.89
N THR A 90 23.17 17.22 -5.81
CA THR A 90 23.40 15.90 -5.21
C THR A 90 22.20 15.51 -4.32
N GLY A 91 21.95 14.22 -4.15
CA GLY A 91 20.84 13.69 -3.36
C GLY A 91 20.90 12.16 -3.23
N TYR A 92 19.77 11.52 -2.95
CA TYR A 92 19.67 10.06 -2.88
C TYR A 92 18.62 9.59 -3.89
N GLY A 93 19.08 9.01 -5.00
CA GLY A 93 18.23 8.65 -6.14
C GLY A 93 19.01 8.78 -7.46
N THR A 94 18.32 8.67 -8.59
CA THR A 94 18.89 8.80 -9.95
C THR A 94 18.40 10.04 -10.70
N SER A 95 17.76 10.97 -9.98
CA SER A 95 17.32 12.26 -10.49
C SER A 95 18.52 13.21 -10.75
N PRO A 96 18.30 14.39 -11.36
CA PRO A 96 19.28 15.47 -11.40
C PRO A 96 19.51 16.19 -10.04
N HIS A 97 18.67 15.94 -9.03
CA HIS A 97 18.61 16.64 -7.74
C HIS A 97 18.35 18.16 -7.85
N LYS A 98 17.43 18.51 -8.75
CA LYS A 98 17.09 19.88 -9.19
C LYS A 98 15.61 20.24 -9.09
N GLY A 99 14.77 19.34 -8.55
CA GLY A 99 13.33 19.53 -8.51
C GLY A 99 12.91 20.58 -7.47
N ASP A 100 11.98 21.45 -7.85
CA ASP A 100 11.68 22.69 -7.12
C ASP A 100 10.17 23.03 -7.10
N LEU A 101 9.80 24.06 -6.32
CA LEU A 101 8.39 24.48 -6.18
C LEU A 101 7.78 25.04 -7.47
N GLN A 102 8.57 25.63 -8.38
CA GLN A 102 8.09 26.08 -9.69
C GLN A 102 7.81 24.88 -10.61
N GLY A 103 8.62 23.82 -10.58
CA GLY A 103 8.36 22.57 -11.29
C GLY A 103 7.07 21.90 -10.84
N ILE A 104 6.74 21.95 -9.54
CA ILE A 104 5.45 21.51 -9.01
C ILE A 104 4.31 22.39 -9.54
N ILE A 105 4.44 23.72 -9.49
CA ILE A 105 3.44 24.67 -10.03
C ILE A 105 3.15 24.41 -11.52
N ASN A 106 4.20 24.18 -12.31
CA ASN A 106 4.11 23.85 -13.74
C ASN A 106 3.33 22.54 -14.00
N SER A 107 3.31 21.64 -13.01
CA SER A 107 2.74 20.29 -13.12
C SER A 107 1.31 20.17 -12.59
N LEU A 108 0.74 21.21 -11.97
CA LEU A 108 -0.56 21.10 -11.28
C LEU A 108 -1.73 20.72 -12.19
N ASP A 109 -1.71 21.11 -13.47
CA ASP A 109 -2.75 20.73 -14.44
C ASP A 109 -2.63 19.26 -14.86
N TYR A 110 -1.40 18.74 -15.01
CA TYR A 110 -1.16 17.30 -15.19
C TYR A 110 -1.67 16.51 -13.98
N ILE A 111 -1.28 16.91 -12.78
CA ILE A 111 -1.63 16.22 -11.53
C ILE A 111 -3.16 16.17 -11.38
N GLN A 112 -3.85 17.31 -11.53
CA GLN A 112 -5.33 17.32 -11.51
C GLN A 112 -5.94 16.39 -12.57
N SER A 113 -5.34 16.25 -13.76
CA SER A 113 -5.86 15.36 -14.82
C SER A 113 -5.85 13.86 -14.45
N THR A 114 -5.13 13.47 -13.40
CA THR A 114 -5.15 12.10 -12.85
C THR A 114 -6.36 11.82 -11.93
N GLY A 115 -7.16 12.85 -11.59
CA GLY A 115 -8.34 12.74 -10.73
C GLY A 115 -8.06 12.74 -9.22
N VAL A 116 -6.79 12.83 -8.81
CA VAL A 116 -6.38 13.13 -7.42
C VAL A 116 -6.95 14.48 -6.95
N ASN A 117 -7.12 14.63 -5.64
CA ASN A 117 -7.67 15.84 -4.99
C ASN A 117 -6.75 16.43 -3.92
N ALA A 118 -5.53 15.91 -3.76
CA ALA A 118 -4.54 16.43 -2.83
C ALA A 118 -3.10 16.23 -3.31
N LEU A 119 -2.19 17.09 -2.84
CA LEU A 119 -0.74 16.94 -2.95
C LEU A 119 -0.16 16.55 -1.58
N TRP A 120 0.90 15.73 -1.59
CA TRP A 120 1.84 15.61 -0.46
C TRP A 120 3.23 15.91 -0.99
N LEU A 121 3.87 16.95 -0.46
CA LEU A 121 5.26 17.30 -0.74
C LEU A 121 6.13 16.73 0.39
N THR A 122 7.22 16.04 0.06
CA THR A 122 8.29 15.72 1.04
C THR A 122 8.89 17.02 1.63
N PRO A 123 9.64 17.00 2.74
CA PRO A 123 9.88 18.21 3.53
C PRO A 123 10.61 19.28 2.72
N ILE A 124 10.04 20.50 2.74
CA ILE A 124 10.55 21.67 2.02
C ILE A 124 11.30 22.66 2.92
N PHE A 125 11.58 22.26 4.17
CA PHE A 125 12.17 23.11 5.19
C PHE A 125 13.69 23.24 5.00
N ASN A 126 14.22 24.38 5.41
CA ASN A 126 15.62 24.75 5.17
C ASN A 126 16.61 23.85 5.94
N SER A 127 17.31 22.98 5.21
CA SER A 127 18.31 22.02 5.69
C SER A 127 19.70 22.65 5.63
N VAL A 128 19.95 23.65 6.49
CA VAL A 128 21.12 24.53 6.38
C VAL A 128 22.43 23.73 6.44
N ARG A 129 23.19 23.79 5.33
CA ARG A 129 24.49 23.15 5.16
C ARG A 129 25.50 23.57 6.22
N VAL A 130 26.09 22.60 6.93
CA VAL A 130 27.17 22.82 7.91
C VAL A 130 28.52 22.86 7.20
N ALA A 131 29.36 23.83 7.56
CA ALA A 131 30.68 24.00 6.94
C ALA A 131 31.60 22.80 7.23
N GLY A 132 31.95 22.04 6.18
CA GLY A 132 32.78 20.84 6.29
C GLY A 132 32.03 19.55 6.60
N GLN A 133 30.69 19.52 6.43
CA GLN A 133 29.92 18.28 6.42
C GLN A 133 30.29 17.37 5.26
N SER A 134 29.90 16.09 5.34
CA SER A 134 30.22 15.06 4.34
C SER A 134 29.35 15.16 3.08
N ASP A 135 29.80 14.55 1.98
CA ASP A 135 29.00 14.36 0.77
C ASP A 135 27.67 13.61 1.07
N TRP A 136 27.64 12.74 2.10
CA TRP A 136 26.42 12.07 2.57
C TRP A 136 25.47 13.04 3.28
N SER A 137 26.01 14.02 4.01
CA SER A 137 25.22 15.10 4.62
C SER A 137 24.65 16.02 3.55
N ASP A 138 25.43 16.36 2.52
CA ASP A 138 24.95 17.17 1.38
C ASP A 138 23.82 16.46 0.63
N ARG A 139 23.92 15.13 0.44
CA ARG A 139 22.83 14.32 -0.13
C ARG A 139 21.59 14.24 0.76
N LEU A 140 21.78 14.25 2.09
CA LEU A 140 20.67 14.16 3.04
C LEU A 140 19.89 15.48 3.14
N ASP A 141 20.58 16.62 3.04
CA ASP A 141 19.95 17.95 3.02
C ASP A 141 18.93 18.06 1.87
N ALA A 142 19.28 17.54 0.69
CA ALA A 142 18.39 17.48 -0.47
C ALA A 142 17.12 16.66 -0.27
N THR A 143 17.07 15.78 0.74
CA THR A 143 15.86 15.02 1.07
C THR A 143 14.87 15.80 1.94
N GLY A 144 15.30 16.90 2.58
CA GLY A 144 14.51 17.68 3.53
C GLY A 144 14.29 17.03 4.90
N TYR A 145 14.49 15.72 5.06
CA TYR A 145 14.16 15.01 6.31
C TYR A 145 14.98 15.43 7.53
N PHE A 146 16.14 16.05 7.31
CA PHE A 146 16.98 16.62 8.38
C PHE A 146 17.00 18.14 8.27
N ALA A 147 15.86 18.76 8.58
CA ALA A 147 15.70 20.21 8.60
C ALA A 147 16.53 20.88 9.71
N SER A 148 16.95 22.12 9.46
CA SER A 148 17.56 23.03 10.45
C SER A 148 16.59 24.12 10.89
N ASP A 149 15.93 24.76 9.93
CA ASP A 149 14.98 25.85 10.13
C ASP A 149 13.59 25.46 9.61
N TYR A 150 12.73 25.08 10.54
CA TYR A 150 11.35 24.63 10.31
C TYR A 150 10.37 25.76 9.94
N PHE A 151 10.81 27.01 9.80
CA PHE A 151 9.95 28.17 9.55
C PHE A 151 10.25 28.90 8.24
N ASN A 152 11.19 28.38 7.43
CA ASN A 152 11.48 28.86 6.10
C ASN A 152 11.61 27.70 5.11
N VAL A 153 11.17 27.95 3.87
CA VAL A 153 11.42 27.07 2.72
C VAL A 153 12.92 27.04 2.43
N ASP A 154 13.46 25.87 2.06
CA ASP A 154 14.87 25.77 1.65
C ASP A 154 15.13 26.58 0.36
N PRO A 155 16.17 27.44 0.32
CA PRO A 155 16.51 28.21 -0.87
C PRO A 155 16.83 27.37 -2.11
N HIS A 156 17.16 26.07 -1.97
CA HIS A 156 17.35 25.15 -3.09
C HIS A 156 16.05 24.53 -3.62
N PHE A 157 14.90 24.80 -2.99
CA PHE A 157 13.56 24.47 -3.51
C PHE A 157 12.76 25.72 -3.93
N GLY A 158 13.09 26.90 -3.37
CA GLY A 158 12.46 28.16 -3.74
C GLY A 158 12.36 29.16 -2.58
N THR A 159 11.17 29.70 -2.34
CA THR A 159 10.93 30.71 -1.30
C THR A 159 9.56 30.54 -0.63
N ASN A 160 9.40 31.15 0.54
CA ASN A 160 8.12 31.25 1.24
C ASN A 160 7.00 31.83 0.35
N ASP A 161 7.27 32.85 -0.46
CA ASP A 161 6.29 33.42 -1.38
C ASP A 161 5.96 32.49 -2.55
N LYS A 162 6.94 31.71 -3.04
CA LYS A 162 6.72 30.66 -4.05
C LYS A 162 5.86 29.52 -3.51
N LEU A 163 5.96 29.18 -2.22
CA LEU A 163 5.02 28.24 -1.58
C LEU A 163 3.61 28.83 -1.48
N LYS A 164 3.45 30.12 -1.15
CA LYS A 164 2.13 30.80 -1.14
C LYS A 164 1.48 30.79 -2.52
N GLU A 165 2.28 30.96 -3.58
CA GLU A 165 1.84 30.79 -4.98
C GLU A 165 1.39 29.35 -5.27
N LEU A 166 2.18 28.34 -4.86
CA LEU A 166 1.88 26.92 -5.06
C LEU A 166 0.56 26.52 -4.38
N VAL A 167 0.40 26.83 -3.09
CA VAL A 167 -0.82 26.45 -2.35
C VAL A 167 -2.06 27.13 -2.95
N ALA A 168 -1.98 28.42 -3.27
CA ALA A 168 -3.08 29.12 -3.94
C ALA A 168 -3.41 28.53 -5.32
N ALA A 169 -2.39 28.15 -6.10
CA ALA A 169 -2.56 27.53 -7.42
C ALA A 169 -3.12 26.10 -7.36
N ALA A 170 -2.86 25.36 -6.27
CA ALA A 170 -3.43 24.05 -5.98
C ALA A 170 -4.88 24.17 -5.50
N HIS A 171 -5.17 25.04 -4.54
CA HIS A 171 -6.53 25.32 -4.03
C HIS A 171 -7.49 25.77 -5.13
N ALA A 172 -7.03 26.63 -6.05
CA ALA A 172 -7.79 27.07 -7.22
C ALA A 172 -8.15 25.90 -8.17
N ARG A 173 -7.39 24.81 -8.15
CA ARG A 173 -7.63 23.57 -8.91
C ARG A 173 -8.47 22.54 -8.14
N GLY A 174 -8.76 22.78 -6.86
CA GLY A 174 -9.42 21.81 -5.99
C GLY A 174 -8.47 20.71 -5.51
N LEU A 175 -7.17 21.01 -5.44
CA LEU A 175 -6.16 20.17 -4.82
C LEU A 175 -5.88 20.72 -3.42
N TYR A 176 -6.08 19.90 -2.38
CA TYR A 176 -5.53 20.17 -1.04
C TYR A 176 -3.99 20.09 -1.07
N VAL A 177 -3.30 20.69 -0.09
CA VAL A 177 -1.83 20.60 0.02
C VAL A 177 -1.41 20.16 1.41
N PHE A 178 -0.72 19.03 1.50
CA PHE A 178 -0.10 18.52 2.71
C PHE A 178 1.43 18.68 2.63
N LEU A 179 2.05 19.14 3.73
CA LEU A 179 3.50 19.10 3.91
C LEU A 179 3.90 17.89 4.76
N ASP A 180 5.19 17.61 4.78
CA ASP A 180 5.78 16.47 5.50
C ASP A 180 6.52 16.94 6.76
N GLY A 181 6.04 16.51 7.92
CA GLY A 181 6.43 17.00 9.23
C GLY A 181 7.32 16.00 9.97
N VAL A 182 8.62 16.29 10.00
CA VAL A 182 9.60 15.51 10.77
C VAL A 182 9.66 16.04 12.20
N PHE A 183 8.87 15.44 13.08
CA PHE A 183 8.77 15.85 14.49
C PHE A 183 9.52 14.90 15.46
N GLY A 184 10.06 13.78 14.94
CA GLY A 184 10.82 12.81 15.72
C GLY A 184 12.35 13.05 15.76
N HIS A 185 12.90 13.78 14.78
CA HIS A 185 14.33 14.09 14.67
C HIS A 185 14.57 15.37 13.86
N TYR A 186 15.80 15.90 13.89
CA TYR A 186 16.24 17.13 13.21
C TYR A 186 17.75 17.16 12.98
N LYS A 187 18.26 18.12 12.20
CA LYS A 187 19.70 18.27 11.95
C LYS A 187 20.48 18.77 13.18
N ASN A 188 21.76 18.42 13.27
CA ASN A 188 22.65 18.78 14.39
C ASN A 188 22.90 20.29 14.62
N ASN A 189 22.42 21.17 13.74
CA ASN A 189 22.43 22.62 13.89
C ASN A 189 21.04 23.24 14.15
N ALA A 190 19.96 22.45 14.21
CA ALA A 190 18.58 22.97 14.32
C ALA A 190 18.36 23.85 15.56
N GLN A 191 19.03 23.56 16.68
CA GLN A 191 19.00 24.40 17.88
C GLN A 191 19.50 25.85 17.68
N GLU A 192 20.18 26.16 16.58
CA GLU A 192 20.67 27.51 16.27
C GLU A 192 19.53 28.40 15.75
N TYR A 193 18.56 27.79 15.06
CA TYR A 193 17.37 28.43 14.51
C TYR A 193 16.29 28.47 15.60
N ALA A 194 15.69 29.64 15.82
CA ALA A 194 14.61 29.81 16.79
C ALA A 194 13.28 29.92 16.04
N SER A 195 12.21 29.42 16.64
CA SER A 195 10.85 29.67 16.15
C SER A 195 10.50 31.17 16.23
N PRO A 196 9.42 31.62 15.55
CA PRO A 196 8.92 32.99 15.67
C PRO A 196 8.63 33.44 17.12
N GLN A 197 8.23 32.53 18.01
CA GLN A 197 8.04 32.80 19.45
C GLN A 197 9.31 32.55 20.30
N GLY A 198 10.45 32.28 19.68
CA GLY A 198 11.75 32.11 20.35
C GLY A 198 12.00 30.72 20.96
N ARG A 199 11.17 29.72 20.66
CA ARG A 199 11.39 28.33 21.05
C ARG A 199 12.55 27.72 20.25
N LYS A 200 13.19 26.69 20.79
CA LYS A 200 14.28 25.94 20.18
C LYS A 200 14.16 24.46 20.53
N VAL A 201 14.58 23.59 19.62
CA VAL A 201 14.70 22.15 19.88
C VAL A 201 15.87 21.84 20.84
N SER A 202 15.77 20.71 21.54
CA SER A 202 16.71 20.27 22.55
C SER A 202 18.06 19.84 21.96
N THR A 203 19.13 20.01 22.74
CA THR A 203 20.45 19.45 22.45
C THR A 203 20.70 18.11 23.15
N THR A 204 19.77 17.62 23.97
CA THR A 204 19.95 16.42 24.82
C THR A 204 19.52 15.11 24.17
N GLY A 205 18.96 15.15 22.96
CA GLY A 205 18.56 13.96 22.20
C GLY A 205 19.74 13.07 21.77
N GLY A 206 19.45 11.82 21.43
CA GLY A 206 20.42 10.87 20.86
C GLY A 206 20.90 11.33 19.48
N ALA A 207 22.05 10.83 19.03
CA ALA A 207 22.55 11.15 17.69
C ALA A 207 21.87 10.24 16.64
N GLU A 208 21.30 10.86 15.60
CA GLU A 208 20.72 10.16 14.45
C GLU A 208 21.73 10.23 13.29
N GLY A 209 22.45 9.13 13.07
CA GLY A 209 23.58 9.09 12.14
C GLY A 209 24.71 10.05 12.52
N GLU A 210 25.36 10.64 11.51
CA GLU A 210 26.34 11.74 11.69
C GLU A 210 25.70 13.14 11.57
N THR A 211 24.49 13.22 11.01
CA THR A 211 23.83 14.46 10.58
C THR A 211 22.85 15.05 11.58
N GLY A 212 22.16 14.22 12.37
CA GLY A 212 21.01 14.66 13.16
C GLY A 212 20.95 14.22 14.62
N ARG A 213 19.78 14.46 15.20
CA ARG A 213 19.46 14.25 16.61
C ARG A 213 17.98 13.91 16.80
N SER A 214 17.67 12.99 17.70
CA SER A 214 16.29 12.63 18.07
C SER A 214 15.65 13.74 18.91
N ALA A 215 14.35 13.98 18.73
CA ALA A 215 13.57 14.88 19.56
C ALA A 215 13.34 14.31 20.97
N VAL A 216 13.15 15.20 21.95
CA VAL A 216 13.02 14.89 23.37
C VAL A 216 11.67 15.38 23.88
N TYR A 217 10.69 14.48 23.91
CA TYR A 217 9.36 14.80 24.44
C TYR A 217 9.29 14.66 25.98
N PRO A 218 8.62 15.57 26.70
CA PRO A 218 7.82 16.69 26.21
C PRO A 218 8.60 18.01 26.00
N ALA A 219 9.92 18.04 26.12
CA ALA A 219 10.69 19.28 26.04
C ALA A 219 10.54 20.01 24.68
N ASP A 220 10.49 19.26 23.58
CA ASP A 220 10.36 19.81 22.22
C ASP A 220 8.89 19.92 21.74
N LEU A 221 7.93 19.44 22.53
CA LEU A 221 6.50 19.39 22.16
C LEU A 221 5.96 20.77 21.75
N GLU A 222 6.27 21.79 22.54
CA GLU A 222 5.82 23.15 22.31
C GLU A 222 6.49 23.81 21.09
N PHE A 223 7.68 23.35 20.69
CA PHE A 223 8.30 23.76 19.41
C PHE A 223 7.55 23.13 18.23
N PHE A 224 7.29 21.82 18.27
CA PHE A 224 6.60 21.14 17.17
C PHE A 224 5.12 21.50 17.04
N LYS A 225 4.43 21.86 18.13
CA LYS A 225 3.09 22.48 18.07
C LYS A 225 3.12 23.83 17.34
N GLU A 226 4.16 24.64 17.55
CA GLU A 226 4.35 25.90 16.83
C GLU A 226 4.66 25.66 15.34
N VAL A 227 5.51 24.70 14.99
CA VAL A 227 5.75 24.30 13.58
C VAL A 227 4.46 23.85 12.91
N ALA A 228 3.73 22.91 13.54
CA ALA A 228 2.54 22.29 12.96
C ALA A 228 1.40 23.30 12.72
N ALA A 229 1.24 24.28 13.61
CA ALA A 229 0.27 25.37 13.48
C ALA A 229 0.72 26.50 12.53
N HIS A 230 2.02 26.80 12.45
CA HIS A 230 2.57 27.89 11.64
C HIS A 230 2.24 27.73 10.15
N TRP A 231 2.56 26.56 9.57
CA TRP A 231 2.36 26.36 8.12
C TRP A 231 0.88 26.34 7.73
N VAL A 232 0.01 25.82 8.59
CA VAL A 232 -1.45 25.88 8.43
C VAL A 232 -1.93 27.34 8.47
N THR A 233 -1.42 28.16 9.39
CA THR A 233 -1.87 29.55 9.55
C THR A 233 -1.37 30.47 8.43
N GLU A 234 -0.07 30.44 8.14
CA GLU A 234 0.59 31.39 7.24
C GLU A 234 0.49 31.03 5.75
N TYR A 235 0.39 29.72 5.44
CA TYR A 235 0.42 29.20 4.06
C TYR A 235 -0.85 28.42 3.70
N LYS A 236 -1.74 28.16 4.67
CA LYS A 236 -3.05 27.52 4.49
C LYS A 236 -2.97 26.07 4.02
N ILE A 237 -1.89 25.37 4.36
CA ILE A 237 -1.77 23.93 4.08
C ILE A 237 -2.89 23.18 4.81
N ASP A 238 -3.39 22.13 4.16
CA ASP A 238 -4.56 21.37 4.59
C ASP A 238 -4.24 20.31 5.66
N GLY A 239 -2.99 20.21 6.08
CA GLY A 239 -2.54 19.22 7.04
C GLY A 239 -1.15 18.68 6.74
N TRP A 240 -0.89 17.48 7.26
CA TRP A 240 0.44 16.92 7.39
C TRP A 240 0.49 15.42 7.05
N ARG A 241 1.55 15.00 6.34
CA ARG A 241 2.15 13.67 6.55
C ARG A 241 3.18 13.81 7.67
N LEU A 242 3.33 12.80 8.52
CA LEU A 242 4.24 12.82 9.67
C LEU A 242 5.29 11.72 9.50
N ASP A 243 6.56 12.10 9.41
CA ASP A 243 7.67 11.16 9.23
C ASP A 243 7.97 10.36 10.49
N GLN A 244 8.24 9.06 10.33
CA GLN A 244 8.63 8.13 11.39
C GLN A 244 7.86 8.36 12.70
N ALA A 245 6.53 8.41 12.58
CA ALA A 245 5.62 8.93 13.60
C ALA A 245 5.63 8.15 14.93
N TYR A 246 6.28 6.99 14.96
CA TYR A 246 6.59 6.20 16.15
C TYR A 246 7.69 6.81 17.05
N GLN A 247 8.50 7.74 16.53
CA GLN A 247 9.51 8.50 17.29
C GLN A 247 8.88 9.53 18.24
N VAL A 248 7.69 10.05 17.90
CA VAL A 248 6.87 10.86 18.79
C VAL A 248 6.04 9.92 19.69
N PRO A 249 6.18 9.97 21.03
CA PRO A 249 5.40 9.09 21.90
C PRO A 249 3.90 9.33 21.74
N VAL A 250 3.12 8.26 21.49
CA VAL A 250 1.71 8.32 21.02
C VAL A 250 0.81 9.28 21.79
N GLN A 251 1.03 9.40 23.10
CA GLN A 251 0.33 10.30 24.02
C GLN A 251 0.40 11.79 23.67
N TYR A 252 1.37 12.23 22.84
CA TYR A 252 1.54 13.62 22.43
C TYR A 252 0.98 13.93 21.04
N TRP A 253 0.46 12.92 20.31
CA TRP A 253 -0.21 13.17 19.04
C TRP A 253 -1.52 13.95 19.20
N ASP A 254 -2.21 13.83 20.34
CA ASP A 254 -3.42 14.61 20.65
C ASP A 254 -3.12 16.11 20.81
N ASP A 255 -2.03 16.46 21.50
CA ASP A 255 -1.50 17.83 21.63
C ASP A 255 -1.20 18.47 20.27
N LEU A 256 -0.50 17.73 19.39
CA LEU A 256 -0.12 18.17 18.06
C LEU A 256 -1.33 18.30 17.12
N ARG A 257 -2.23 17.31 17.17
CA ARG A 257 -3.49 17.30 16.40
C ARG A 257 -4.44 18.41 16.82
N THR A 258 -4.48 18.74 18.10
CA THR A 258 -5.25 19.88 18.62
C THR A 258 -4.69 21.20 18.08
N ALA A 259 -3.36 21.40 18.11
CA ALA A 259 -2.73 22.60 17.55
C ALA A 259 -2.99 22.77 16.05
N VAL A 260 -2.96 21.67 15.27
CA VAL A 260 -3.30 21.67 13.84
C VAL A 260 -4.79 21.99 13.62
N ALA A 261 -5.69 21.39 14.39
CA ALA A 261 -7.14 21.62 14.28
C ALA A 261 -7.53 23.06 14.67
N GLU A 262 -6.91 23.63 15.70
CA GLU A 262 -7.10 25.03 16.08
C GLU A 262 -6.58 25.99 15.00
N ALA A 263 -5.40 25.74 14.43
CA ALA A 263 -4.86 26.54 13.33
C ALA A 263 -5.77 26.47 12.08
N ALA A 264 -6.26 25.28 11.74
CA ALA A 264 -7.18 25.06 10.62
C ALA A 264 -8.52 25.78 10.84
N ALA A 265 -9.16 25.64 12.01
CA ALA A 265 -10.43 26.28 12.32
C ALA A 265 -10.36 27.82 12.31
N ASN A 266 -9.20 28.41 12.65
CA ASN A 266 -8.99 29.86 12.61
C ASN A 266 -8.54 30.38 11.23
N THR A 267 -8.19 29.49 10.29
CA THR A 267 -7.70 29.85 8.95
C THR A 267 -8.76 29.58 7.88
N SER A 268 -8.78 30.34 6.78
CA SER A 268 -9.66 30.04 5.65
C SER A 268 -9.09 30.49 4.30
N TYR A 269 -9.51 29.81 3.24
CA TYR A 269 -9.19 30.12 1.84
C TYR A 269 -10.45 29.99 0.95
N THR A 270 -10.33 30.41 -0.31
CA THR A 270 -11.41 30.26 -1.30
C THR A 270 -11.11 29.04 -2.17
N ASN A 271 -11.97 28.02 -2.12
CA ASN A 271 -11.81 26.82 -2.94
C ASN A 271 -12.15 27.07 -4.43
N ARG A 272 -11.89 26.07 -5.28
CA ARG A 272 -12.26 26.06 -6.71
C ARG A 272 -13.74 26.37 -7.00
N ALA A 273 -14.65 26.08 -6.07
CA ALA A 273 -16.08 26.38 -6.21
C ALA A 273 -16.45 27.82 -5.80
N GLY A 274 -15.48 28.66 -5.44
CA GLY A 274 -15.69 30.03 -4.97
C GLY A 274 -16.19 30.14 -3.53
N GLN A 275 -16.14 29.04 -2.76
CA GLN A 275 -16.62 28.99 -1.38
C GLN A 275 -15.46 29.27 -0.42
N THR A 276 -15.73 30.03 0.65
CA THR A 276 -14.82 30.11 1.80
C THR A 276 -14.84 28.78 2.55
N VAL A 277 -13.69 28.14 2.68
CA VAL A 277 -13.48 26.89 3.42
C VAL A 277 -12.31 27.02 4.39
N HIS A 278 -12.27 26.14 5.37
CA HIS A 278 -11.12 25.97 6.27
C HIS A 278 -10.15 24.91 5.68
N PRO A 279 -8.84 25.00 5.96
CA PRO A 279 -7.93 23.88 5.75
C PRO A 279 -8.42 22.61 6.45
N LEU A 280 -8.16 21.44 5.87
CA LEU A 280 -8.74 20.18 6.36
C LEU A 280 -8.24 19.76 7.76
N GLY A 281 -7.00 20.10 8.13
CA GLY A 281 -6.35 19.68 9.37
C GLY A 281 -5.97 18.19 9.43
N TYR A 282 -5.90 17.52 8.27
CA TYR A 282 -5.62 16.09 8.18
C TYR A 282 -4.20 15.74 8.65
N MET A 283 -4.02 14.59 9.30
CA MET A 283 -2.72 14.13 9.79
C MET A 283 -2.56 12.62 9.55
N VAL A 284 -1.59 12.25 8.72
CA VAL A 284 -1.25 10.84 8.39
C VAL A 284 0.17 10.48 8.81
N GLY A 285 0.30 9.53 9.74
CA GLY A 285 1.60 9.01 10.17
C GLY A 285 2.22 8.02 9.19
N GLU A 286 3.53 8.08 9.01
CA GLU A 286 4.32 6.94 8.56
C GLU A 286 4.79 6.13 9.77
N ILE A 287 4.36 4.87 9.83
CA ILE A 287 4.83 3.86 10.78
C ILE A 287 4.97 2.55 10.01
N TRP A 288 6.13 2.35 9.36
CA TRP A 288 6.45 1.17 8.56
C TRP A 288 6.69 -0.07 9.43
N ARG A 289 5.60 -0.59 10.02
CA ARG A 289 5.59 -1.66 11.03
C ARG A 289 4.36 -2.58 10.84
N SER A 290 4.17 -3.54 11.75
CA SER A 290 2.96 -4.36 11.79
C SER A 290 1.73 -3.57 12.23
N ALA A 291 0.52 -4.12 12.01
CA ALA A 291 -0.72 -3.46 12.42
C ALA A 291 -0.84 -3.25 13.94
N GLY A 292 -0.28 -4.15 14.76
CA GLY A 292 -0.23 -3.98 16.23
C GLY A 292 0.66 -2.83 16.68
N GLU A 293 1.78 -2.60 15.98
CA GLU A 293 2.67 -1.46 16.21
C GLU A 293 2.04 -0.15 15.70
N ILE A 294 1.46 -0.14 14.50
CA ILE A 294 0.68 0.99 13.96
C ILE A 294 -0.44 1.41 14.93
N SER A 295 -1.15 0.43 15.50
CA SER A 295 -2.21 0.65 16.48
C SER A 295 -1.68 1.28 17.78
N SER A 296 -0.61 0.71 18.36
CA SER A 296 -0.07 1.15 19.65
C SER A 296 0.82 2.39 19.61
N GLN A 297 1.47 2.68 18.48
CA GLN A 297 2.41 3.81 18.32
C GLN A 297 1.79 4.99 17.56
N GLY A 298 0.81 4.74 16.68
CA GLY A 298 0.14 5.76 15.89
C GLY A 298 -1.27 6.07 16.39
N TYR A 299 -2.19 5.10 16.28
CA TYR A 299 -3.62 5.34 16.55
C TYR A 299 -3.96 5.55 18.03
N GLY A 300 -3.21 4.94 18.95
CA GLY A 300 -3.54 4.95 20.39
C GLY A 300 -4.76 4.08 20.72
N SER A 301 -5.29 4.23 21.94
CA SER A 301 -6.51 3.53 22.36
C SER A 301 -7.76 4.33 22.02
N THR A 302 -8.94 3.72 22.07
CA THR A 302 -10.22 4.42 21.90
C THR A 302 -10.43 5.52 22.96
N ASP A 303 -9.90 5.32 24.17
CA ASP A 303 -10.01 6.27 25.29
C ASP A 303 -8.88 7.33 25.29
N SER A 304 -7.85 7.16 24.47
CA SER A 304 -6.71 8.07 24.32
C SER A 304 -6.17 7.96 22.89
N PRO A 305 -6.88 8.53 21.89
CA PRO A 305 -6.50 8.49 20.50
C PRO A 305 -5.27 9.37 20.25
N GLY A 306 -4.33 8.86 19.47
CA GLY A 306 -3.18 9.61 18.96
C GLY A 306 -3.49 10.24 17.61
N LEU A 307 -2.84 9.73 16.56
CA LEU A 307 -3.19 10.05 15.18
C LEU A 307 -4.53 9.40 14.78
N LEU A 308 -5.22 10.01 13.81
CA LEU A 308 -6.44 9.46 13.22
C LEU A 308 -6.18 8.72 11.90
N SER A 309 -5.04 8.96 11.25
CA SER A 309 -4.63 8.27 10.02
C SER A 309 -3.16 7.83 10.09
N VAL A 310 -2.85 6.65 9.56
CA VAL A 310 -1.49 6.08 9.41
C VAL A 310 -1.46 5.31 8.09
N PHE A 311 -0.32 5.29 7.39
CA PHE A 311 -0.15 4.51 6.16
C PHE A 311 -0.33 3.01 6.38
N ASP A 312 -1.08 2.37 5.48
CA ASP A 312 -1.49 0.98 5.58
C ASP A 312 -0.47 0.03 4.94
N PHE A 313 0.77 0.06 5.45
CA PHE A 313 1.85 -0.84 5.03
C PHE A 313 1.44 -2.33 4.97
N PRO A 314 0.64 -2.89 5.91
CA PRO A 314 0.15 -4.27 5.82
C PRO A 314 -0.66 -4.57 4.55
N VAL A 315 -1.56 -3.65 4.15
CA VAL A 315 -2.33 -3.80 2.90
C VAL A 315 -1.47 -3.51 1.67
N ARG A 316 -0.56 -2.53 1.71
CA ARG A 316 0.44 -2.30 0.65
C ARG A 316 1.22 -3.56 0.33
N TYR A 317 1.79 -4.22 1.34
CA TYR A 317 2.51 -5.48 1.16
C TYR A 317 1.60 -6.60 0.65
N SER A 318 0.36 -6.70 1.14
CA SER A 318 -0.60 -7.70 0.65
C SER A 318 -0.94 -7.51 -0.83
N LEU A 319 -1.07 -6.27 -1.28
CA LEU A 319 -1.32 -5.91 -2.68
C LEU A 319 -0.11 -6.24 -3.56
N VAL A 320 1.06 -5.73 -3.18
CA VAL A 320 2.32 -5.91 -3.92
C VAL A 320 2.73 -7.39 -4.00
N GLN A 321 2.63 -8.17 -2.92
CA GLN A 321 2.92 -9.61 -2.96
C GLN A 321 1.90 -10.44 -3.79
N THR A 322 0.71 -9.90 -4.08
CA THR A 322 -0.30 -10.59 -4.90
C THR A 322 -0.11 -10.30 -6.38
N LEU A 323 0.14 -9.02 -6.72
CA LEU A 323 0.23 -8.55 -8.11
C LEU A 323 1.66 -8.40 -8.64
N ALA A 324 2.68 -8.45 -7.77
CA ALA A 324 4.10 -8.38 -8.10
C ALA A 324 4.93 -9.31 -7.17
N VAL A 325 6.17 -8.93 -6.88
CA VAL A 325 6.90 -9.28 -5.65
C VAL A 325 7.12 -8.00 -4.84
N GLU A 326 7.35 -8.09 -3.53
CA GLU A 326 7.88 -6.96 -2.74
C GLU A 326 9.42 -6.92 -2.77
N GLU A 327 10.02 -5.98 -2.04
CA GLU A 327 11.45 -5.66 -2.10
C GLU A 327 12.38 -6.86 -1.87
N SER A 328 12.03 -7.79 -0.96
CA SER A 328 12.81 -9.01 -0.70
C SER A 328 12.66 -10.11 -1.77
N GLY A 329 11.73 -9.95 -2.72
CA GLY A 329 11.40 -10.92 -3.76
C GLY A 329 10.25 -11.86 -3.41
N THR A 330 9.55 -11.64 -2.29
CA THR A 330 8.36 -12.41 -1.90
C THR A 330 7.16 -11.99 -2.73
N GLY A 331 6.45 -12.93 -3.37
CA GLY A 331 5.26 -12.61 -4.16
C GLY A 331 4.53 -13.83 -4.69
N ASN A 332 3.77 -13.65 -5.78
CA ASN A 332 2.84 -14.64 -6.34
C ASN A 332 1.87 -15.23 -5.30
N ARG A 333 1.43 -14.43 -4.32
CA ARG A 333 0.43 -14.84 -3.33
C ARG A 333 -0.93 -15.11 -3.99
N ALA A 334 -1.81 -15.79 -3.25
CA ALA A 334 -3.21 -16.01 -3.62
C ALA A 334 -3.99 -14.68 -3.63
N ALA A 335 -5.10 -14.60 -4.37
CA ALA A 335 -6.00 -13.44 -4.31
C ALA A 335 -6.57 -13.20 -2.90
N SER A 336 -6.75 -14.26 -2.10
CA SER A 336 -7.12 -14.18 -0.68
C SER A 336 -6.08 -13.51 0.23
N ASN A 337 -4.85 -13.29 -0.24
CA ASN A 337 -3.86 -12.46 0.45
C ASN A 337 -4.30 -11.00 0.54
N LEU A 338 -5.10 -10.50 -0.42
CA LEU A 338 -5.71 -9.17 -0.35
C LEU A 338 -6.73 -9.08 0.79
N HIS A 339 -7.53 -10.12 1.02
CA HIS A 339 -8.44 -10.18 2.16
C HIS A 339 -7.66 -10.26 3.48
N THR A 340 -6.58 -11.04 3.48
CA THR A 340 -5.64 -11.15 4.60
C THR A 340 -5.04 -9.79 4.97
N GLY A 341 -4.74 -8.95 3.98
CA GLY A 341 -4.35 -7.55 4.18
C GLY A 341 -5.38 -6.78 5.01
N TYR A 342 -6.64 -6.75 4.55
CA TYR A 342 -7.74 -6.10 5.29
C TYR A 342 -7.99 -6.69 6.67
N GLN A 343 -7.77 -7.99 6.89
CA GLN A 343 -8.01 -8.58 8.23
C GLN A 343 -7.11 -7.97 9.32
N ASN A 344 -5.93 -7.45 8.96
CA ASN A 344 -5.08 -6.69 9.89
C ASN A 344 -5.80 -5.49 10.52
N HIS A 345 -6.85 -4.95 9.87
CA HIS A 345 -7.68 -3.86 10.39
C HIS A 345 -8.49 -4.24 11.64
N LEU A 346 -8.56 -5.53 12.01
CA LEU A 346 -9.12 -5.94 13.31
C LEU A 346 -8.27 -5.43 14.49
N ALA A 347 -6.97 -5.16 14.29
CA ALA A 347 -6.08 -4.60 15.31
C ALA A 347 -6.19 -3.07 15.46
N TYR A 348 -6.87 -2.37 14.55
CA TYR A 348 -7.02 -0.92 14.58
C TYR A 348 -8.26 -0.48 15.39
N PRO A 349 -8.18 0.61 16.17
CA PRO A 349 -9.31 1.15 16.92
C PRO A 349 -10.35 1.80 16.02
N ALA A 350 -11.55 2.02 16.54
CA ALA A 350 -12.71 2.44 15.76
C ALA A 350 -12.60 3.85 15.12
N HIS A 351 -11.64 4.68 15.56
CA HIS A 351 -11.36 6.00 14.98
C HIS A 351 -10.32 5.99 13.84
N ALA A 352 -9.68 4.86 13.57
CA ALA A 352 -8.64 4.76 12.55
C ALA A 352 -9.17 4.99 11.13
N MET A 353 -8.38 5.71 10.34
CA MET A 353 -8.52 5.95 8.90
C MET A 353 -7.21 5.57 8.20
N PRO A 354 -6.93 4.28 7.92
CA PRO A 354 -5.65 3.91 7.32
C PRO A 354 -5.57 4.40 5.87
N ASN A 355 -4.36 4.80 5.45
CA ASN A 355 -4.11 5.40 4.13
C ASN A 355 -3.37 4.40 3.23
N LEU A 356 -4.00 3.94 2.14
CA LEU A 356 -3.40 2.95 1.25
C LEU A 356 -2.57 3.60 0.14
N MET A 357 -1.29 3.24 0.08
CA MET A 357 -0.37 3.53 -1.02
C MET A 357 0.10 2.26 -1.75
N LEU A 358 0.51 2.39 -3.01
CA LEU A 358 1.17 1.31 -3.76
C LEU A 358 2.70 1.36 -3.55
N THR A 359 3.28 2.52 -3.86
CA THR A 359 4.67 2.86 -3.58
C THR A 359 4.77 4.24 -2.90
N ASN A 360 5.99 4.61 -2.53
CA ASN A 360 6.40 5.92 -2.05
C ASN A 360 7.90 6.09 -2.38
N HIS A 361 8.48 7.21 -1.97
CA HIS A 361 9.90 7.50 -2.17
C HIS A 361 10.90 6.60 -1.41
N ASP A 362 10.46 5.67 -0.55
CA ASP A 362 11.30 4.78 0.27
C ASP A 362 11.17 3.30 -0.10
N VAL A 363 10.38 3.00 -1.14
CA VAL A 363 10.20 1.65 -1.66
C VAL A 363 10.40 1.64 -3.16
N VAL A 364 10.77 0.48 -3.69
CA VAL A 364 11.01 0.24 -5.12
C VAL A 364 9.72 0.47 -5.91
N ARG A 365 9.81 1.04 -7.13
CA ARG A 365 8.61 1.31 -7.96
C ARG A 365 7.92 0.00 -8.34
N PHE A 366 6.61 0.05 -8.56
CA PHE A 366 5.85 -1.16 -8.88
C PHE A 366 6.30 -1.78 -10.21
N GLY A 367 6.74 -0.97 -11.18
CA GLY A 367 7.39 -1.42 -12.41
C GLY A 367 8.67 -2.23 -12.17
N ASP A 368 9.62 -1.64 -11.45
CA ASP A 368 10.90 -2.28 -11.08
C ASP A 368 10.68 -3.59 -10.31
N LEU A 369 9.64 -3.66 -9.47
CA LEU A 369 9.25 -4.88 -8.74
C LEU A 369 8.69 -5.98 -9.69
N LEU A 370 7.96 -5.63 -10.74
CA LEU A 370 7.54 -6.60 -11.76
C LEU A 370 8.72 -7.18 -12.54
N GLN A 371 9.73 -6.37 -12.83
CA GLN A 371 10.98 -6.80 -13.47
C GLN A 371 11.84 -7.64 -12.50
N ARG A 372 11.94 -7.23 -11.21
CA ARG A 372 12.65 -7.96 -10.13
C ARG A 372 12.11 -9.38 -9.94
N GLY A 373 10.79 -9.54 -9.95
CA GLY A 373 10.12 -10.85 -9.86
C GLY A 373 10.08 -11.64 -11.19
N THR A 374 10.68 -11.13 -12.26
CA THR A 374 10.60 -11.63 -13.65
C THR A 374 9.17 -11.89 -14.15
N LEU A 375 8.22 -11.06 -13.70
CA LEU A 375 6.78 -11.21 -13.92
C LEU A 375 6.27 -10.52 -15.19
N ALA A 376 6.84 -9.35 -15.52
CA ALA A 376 6.56 -8.58 -16.74
C ALA A 376 7.55 -7.40 -16.88
N ASN A 377 7.74 -6.92 -18.11
CA ASN A 377 8.50 -5.71 -18.49
C ASN A 377 7.56 -4.69 -19.16
N PRO A 378 7.94 -3.41 -19.33
CA PRO A 378 7.12 -2.41 -20.03
C PRO A 378 6.67 -2.79 -21.46
N THR A 379 7.36 -3.72 -22.13
CA THR A 379 6.95 -4.28 -23.44
C THR A 379 5.77 -5.25 -23.36
N ASP A 380 5.45 -5.76 -22.17
CA ASP A 380 4.55 -6.90 -21.99
C ASP A 380 3.18 -6.42 -21.52
N ALA A 381 2.10 -6.87 -22.18
CA ALA A 381 0.73 -6.47 -21.81
C ALA A 381 0.38 -6.77 -20.34
N ALA A 382 1.02 -7.78 -19.74
CA ALA A 382 0.88 -8.14 -18.34
C ALA A 382 1.42 -7.07 -17.36
N TYR A 383 2.41 -6.27 -17.75
CA TYR A 383 2.94 -5.17 -16.93
C TYR A 383 1.86 -4.12 -16.69
N TRP A 384 1.27 -3.65 -17.79
CA TRP A 384 0.18 -2.68 -17.78
C TRP A 384 -1.09 -3.23 -17.12
N ALA A 385 -1.42 -4.49 -17.35
CA ALA A 385 -2.58 -5.13 -16.71
C ALA A 385 -2.42 -5.24 -15.18
N ARG A 386 -1.22 -5.60 -14.67
CA ARG A 386 -0.93 -5.64 -13.23
C ARG A 386 -0.96 -4.26 -12.57
N HIS A 387 -0.49 -3.20 -13.25
CA HIS A 387 -0.65 -1.82 -12.76
C HIS A 387 -2.13 -1.44 -12.65
N LYS A 388 -2.95 -1.74 -13.68
CA LYS A 388 -4.39 -1.47 -13.67
C LYS A 388 -5.11 -2.21 -12.54
N ALA A 389 -4.75 -3.48 -12.29
CA ALA A 389 -5.23 -4.27 -11.15
C ALA A 389 -4.83 -3.68 -9.77
N ALA A 390 -3.65 -3.07 -9.66
CA ALA A 390 -3.20 -2.44 -8.43
C ALA A 390 -4.01 -1.17 -8.14
N PHE A 391 -4.14 -0.28 -9.13
CA PHE A 391 -4.95 0.93 -9.00
C PHE A 391 -6.43 0.64 -8.80
N SER A 392 -7.00 -0.40 -9.41
CA SER A 392 -8.40 -0.77 -9.18
C SER A 392 -8.63 -1.24 -7.74
N PHE A 393 -7.67 -1.92 -7.12
CA PHE A 393 -7.76 -2.30 -5.71
C PHE A 393 -7.67 -1.07 -4.79
N MET A 394 -6.78 -0.12 -5.09
CA MET A 394 -6.75 1.17 -4.36
C MET A 394 -8.06 1.94 -4.54
N ALA A 395 -8.63 1.96 -5.74
CA ALA A 395 -9.88 2.66 -6.01
C ALA A 395 -11.09 2.05 -5.27
N SER A 396 -11.08 0.76 -4.91
CA SER A 396 -12.15 0.12 -4.14
C SER A 396 -11.99 0.21 -2.61
N TYR A 397 -10.83 0.64 -2.12
CA TYR A 397 -10.47 0.71 -0.69
C TYR A 397 -11.22 1.82 0.07
N SER A 398 -11.85 1.52 1.21
CA SER A 398 -12.47 2.56 2.07
C SER A 398 -11.41 3.29 2.90
N GLY A 399 -11.30 4.61 2.73
CA GLY A 399 -10.32 5.46 3.40
C GLY A 399 -9.45 6.28 2.44
N PRO A 400 -8.59 7.18 2.96
CA PRO A 400 -7.66 7.93 2.14
C PRO A 400 -6.75 6.99 1.31
N ILE A 401 -6.38 7.41 0.09
CA ILE A 401 -5.41 6.69 -0.75
C ILE A 401 -4.34 7.64 -1.27
N THR A 402 -3.12 7.11 -1.49
CA THR A 402 -1.94 7.89 -1.89
C THR A 402 -1.24 7.26 -3.09
N LEU A 403 -1.05 8.04 -4.15
CA LEU A 403 -0.34 7.68 -5.36
C LEU A 403 1.05 8.34 -5.34
N TYR A 404 2.10 7.61 -5.70
CA TYR A 404 3.45 8.18 -5.85
C TYR A 404 3.71 8.53 -7.32
N TYR A 405 4.35 9.68 -7.58
CA TYR A 405 4.51 10.18 -8.94
C TYR A 405 5.23 9.17 -9.85
N GLY A 406 4.68 8.95 -11.05
CA GLY A 406 5.20 8.00 -12.02
C GLY A 406 4.53 6.62 -11.96
N ASP A 407 3.90 6.23 -10.83
CA ASP A 407 3.14 4.96 -10.79
C ASP A 407 1.96 5.01 -11.77
N GLU A 408 1.32 6.18 -11.96
CA GLU A 408 0.16 6.37 -12.83
C GLU A 408 0.47 6.26 -14.33
N ILE A 409 1.75 6.28 -14.70
CA ILE A 409 2.27 5.97 -16.04
C ILE A 409 3.10 4.69 -16.07
N GLY A 410 3.19 3.96 -14.94
CA GLY A 410 3.94 2.70 -14.84
C GLY A 410 5.44 2.88 -15.02
N GLN A 411 6.01 3.89 -14.35
CA GLN A 411 7.45 4.20 -14.40
C GLN A 411 8.29 3.09 -13.72
N GLU A 412 9.40 2.75 -14.37
CA GLU A 412 10.52 1.96 -13.87
C GLU A 412 11.82 2.77 -14.02
N LEU A 413 12.94 2.23 -13.54
CA LEU A 413 14.27 2.79 -13.74
C LEU A 413 15.02 1.96 -14.80
N PRO A 414 15.17 2.45 -16.06
CA PRO A 414 15.71 1.67 -17.16
C PRO A 414 17.09 1.05 -16.87
N GLY A 415 17.13 -0.28 -16.77
CA GLY A 415 18.34 -1.05 -16.49
C GLY A 415 18.54 -1.45 -15.02
N PHE A 416 17.67 -1.00 -14.11
CA PHE A 416 17.54 -1.52 -12.76
C PHE A 416 16.44 -2.60 -12.70
N ALA A 417 16.51 -3.49 -11.71
CA ALA A 417 15.46 -4.44 -11.32
C ALA A 417 15.94 -5.26 -10.10
N ALA A 418 17.09 -5.92 -10.26
CA ALA A 418 17.74 -6.67 -9.19
C ALA A 418 18.30 -5.72 -8.14
N ARG A 419 18.08 -6.04 -6.86
CA ARG A 419 18.52 -5.24 -5.70
C ARG A 419 20.05 -5.08 -5.67
N GLU A 420 20.53 -3.84 -5.62
CA GLU A 420 21.95 -3.56 -5.41
C GLU A 420 22.30 -3.62 -3.92
N SER A 421 22.55 -4.83 -3.38
CA SER A 421 22.81 -5.06 -1.94
C SER A 421 24.28 -4.82 -1.51
N ASN A 422 24.99 -3.88 -2.13
CA ASN A 422 26.41 -3.62 -1.89
C ASN A 422 26.64 -2.20 -1.32
N SER A 423 27.90 -1.78 -1.12
CA SER A 423 28.23 -0.43 -0.63
C SER A 423 28.26 0.66 -1.72
N THR A 424 27.90 0.38 -2.98
CA THR A 424 27.81 1.37 -4.06
C THR A 424 26.38 1.81 -4.37
N CYS A 425 25.35 1.11 -3.88
CA CYS A 425 23.96 1.47 -4.18
C CYS A 425 23.63 2.94 -3.84
N ALA A 426 24.15 3.47 -2.72
CA ALA A 426 23.90 4.84 -2.28
C ALA A 426 24.69 5.90 -3.10
N VAL A 427 25.75 5.48 -3.79
CA VAL A 427 26.49 6.33 -4.74
C VAL A 427 25.81 6.33 -6.11
N ASN A 428 25.24 5.19 -6.48
CA ASN A 428 24.54 4.97 -7.75
C ASN A 428 23.08 5.44 -7.75
N GLY A 429 22.48 5.69 -6.58
CA GLY A 429 21.05 5.97 -6.44
C GLY A 429 20.15 4.74 -6.52
N HIS A 430 20.69 3.55 -6.22
CA HIS A 430 20.09 2.24 -6.47
C HIS A 430 19.68 1.45 -5.22
N CYS A 431 19.81 2.00 -4.01
CA CYS A 431 19.33 1.27 -2.82
C CYS A 431 17.78 1.25 -2.81
N ASP A 432 17.17 0.17 -2.32
CA ASP A 432 15.71 -0.01 -2.33
C ASP A 432 14.95 1.12 -1.59
N ASP A 433 15.61 1.81 -0.65
CA ASP A 433 15.11 2.94 0.15
C ASP A 433 15.14 4.31 -0.54
N HIS A 434 15.67 4.41 -1.77
CA HIS A 434 15.66 5.67 -2.53
C HIS A 434 15.69 5.53 -4.06
N VAL A 435 15.76 4.32 -4.62
CA VAL A 435 15.82 4.10 -6.08
C VAL A 435 14.59 4.61 -6.83
N SER A 436 13.43 4.70 -6.18
CA SER A 436 12.20 5.27 -6.75
C SER A 436 12.22 6.80 -6.87
N ARG A 437 13.25 7.47 -6.35
CA ARG A 437 13.50 8.93 -6.47
C ARG A 437 14.16 9.23 -7.83
N THR A 438 13.47 8.80 -8.88
CA THR A 438 13.78 9.00 -10.30
C THR A 438 13.22 10.32 -10.80
N THR A 439 13.79 10.91 -11.86
CA THR A 439 13.20 12.08 -12.54
C THR A 439 11.73 11.85 -12.89
N ALA A 440 10.84 12.82 -12.63
CA ALA A 440 9.44 12.71 -13.03
C ALA A 440 9.25 12.85 -14.54
N VAL A 441 8.22 12.16 -15.06
CA VAL A 441 7.80 12.24 -16.46
C VAL A 441 6.37 12.80 -16.50
N VAL A 442 6.26 14.12 -16.60
CA VAL A 442 4.99 14.86 -16.51
C VAL A 442 4.55 15.28 -17.92
N GLU A 443 3.46 14.70 -18.43
CA GLU A 443 2.97 14.95 -19.79
C GLU A 443 2.73 16.44 -20.06
N GLY A 444 3.37 16.98 -21.10
CA GLY A 444 3.28 18.40 -21.47
C GLY A 444 4.20 19.35 -20.68
N VAL A 445 4.97 18.85 -19.70
CA VAL A 445 5.95 19.61 -18.92
C VAL A 445 7.35 19.09 -19.20
N ALA A 446 8.36 19.97 -19.26
CA ALA A 446 9.76 19.56 -19.38
C ALA A 446 10.30 19.21 -17.99
N SER A 447 11.01 18.09 -17.85
CA SER A 447 11.58 17.67 -16.55
C SER A 447 12.78 18.53 -16.09
N THR A 448 13.33 19.35 -16.98
CA THR A 448 14.34 20.39 -16.69
C THR A 448 13.98 21.72 -17.37
N ALA A 449 14.33 22.85 -16.75
CA ALA A 449 13.90 24.15 -17.25
C ALA A 449 14.48 24.45 -18.64
N GLY A 450 13.60 24.84 -19.57
CA GLY A 450 13.96 25.05 -20.99
C GLY A 450 14.19 23.75 -21.80
N GLY A 451 14.00 22.58 -21.21
CA GLY A 451 14.01 21.29 -21.90
C GLY A 451 12.79 21.05 -22.79
N THR A 452 12.74 19.88 -23.42
CA THR A 452 11.58 19.45 -24.22
C THR A 452 10.47 18.92 -23.31
N PRO A 453 9.20 19.35 -23.48
CA PRO A 453 8.06 18.75 -22.80
C PRO A 453 7.95 17.24 -23.00
N ALA A 454 7.66 16.49 -21.93
CA ALA A 454 7.52 15.05 -21.99
C ALA A 454 6.25 14.64 -22.76
N VAL A 455 6.36 13.55 -23.52
CA VAL A 455 5.28 12.92 -24.28
C VAL A 455 5.22 11.46 -23.89
N LEU A 456 4.04 11.00 -23.45
CA LEU A 456 3.82 9.62 -23.01
C LEU A 456 3.73 8.65 -24.19
N SER A 457 4.10 7.39 -23.96
CA SER A 457 3.75 6.28 -24.86
C SER A 457 2.23 6.03 -24.86
N ALA A 458 1.74 5.27 -25.84
CA ALA A 458 0.32 4.91 -25.90
C ALA A 458 -0.11 4.07 -24.68
N GLU A 459 0.80 3.26 -24.15
CA GLU A 459 0.61 2.39 -22.99
C GLU A 459 0.64 3.21 -21.69
N GLN A 460 1.60 4.12 -21.54
CA GLN A 460 1.67 5.08 -20.42
C GLN A 460 0.41 5.94 -20.35
N ALA A 461 -0.02 6.52 -21.48
CA ALA A 461 -1.27 7.27 -21.56
C ALA A 461 -2.51 6.37 -21.30
N SER A 462 -2.48 5.10 -21.71
CA SER A 462 -3.55 4.13 -21.42
C SER A 462 -3.64 3.76 -19.94
N LEU A 463 -2.53 3.82 -19.19
CA LEU A 463 -2.52 3.64 -17.75
C LEU A 463 -3.01 4.91 -17.04
N LYS A 464 -2.46 6.09 -17.37
CA LYS A 464 -2.88 7.39 -16.82
C LYS A 464 -4.38 7.63 -16.98
N ASN A 465 -4.92 7.38 -18.19
CA ASN A 465 -6.36 7.53 -18.45
C ASN A 465 -7.21 6.50 -17.69
N HIS A 466 -6.68 5.32 -17.38
CA HIS A 466 -7.37 4.34 -16.53
C HIS A 466 -7.35 4.75 -15.05
N VAL A 467 -6.23 5.29 -14.56
CA VAL A 467 -6.15 5.87 -13.20
C VAL A 467 -7.13 7.03 -13.06
N ALA A 468 -7.19 7.95 -14.03
CA ALA A 468 -8.14 9.05 -14.04
C ALA A 468 -9.61 8.56 -14.03
N ALA A 469 -9.94 7.52 -14.80
CA ALA A 469 -11.26 6.90 -14.79
C ALA A 469 -11.60 6.24 -13.43
N LEU A 470 -10.62 5.58 -12.79
CA LEU A 470 -10.78 5.01 -11.45
C LEU A 470 -10.95 6.06 -10.35
N MET A 471 -10.22 7.19 -10.44
CA MET A 471 -10.38 8.29 -9.48
C MET A 471 -11.72 9.01 -9.66
N ALA A 472 -12.19 9.16 -10.90
CA ALA A 472 -13.53 9.68 -11.19
C ALA A 472 -14.65 8.74 -10.72
N LEU A 473 -14.49 7.42 -10.92
CA LEU A 473 -15.38 6.40 -10.38
C LEU A 473 -15.49 6.49 -8.85
N ARG A 474 -14.35 6.63 -8.18
CA ARG A 474 -14.24 6.77 -6.72
C ARG A 474 -14.89 8.05 -6.18
N ASP A 475 -14.90 9.12 -6.97
CA ASP A 475 -15.58 10.38 -6.64
C ASP A 475 -17.10 10.27 -6.84
N ALA A 476 -17.54 9.55 -7.88
CA ALA A 476 -18.95 9.33 -8.22
C ALA A 476 -19.65 8.30 -7.33
N HIS A 477 -18.92 7.35 -6.74
CA HIS A 477 -19.45 6.30 -5.86
C HIS A 477 -18.87 6.40 -4.42
N PRO A 478 -19.50 7.19 -3.53
CA PRO A 478 -19.08 7.37 -2.14
C PRO A 478 -18.89 6.08 -1.33
N ALA A 479 -19.53 4.95 -1.69
CA ALA A 479 -19.31 3.65 -1.08
C ALA A 479 -17.89 3.11 -1.30
N LEU A 480 -17.23 3.49 -2.39
CA LEU A 480 -15.83 3.13 -2.63
C LEU A 480 -14.90 3.80 -1.62
N ALA A 481 -15.16 5.06 -1.25
CA ALA A 481 -14.28 5.88 -0.43
C ALA A 481 -14.64 5.92 1.07
N ASN A 482 -15.92 6.10 1.42
CA ASN A 482 -16.41 6.15 2.80
C ASN A 482 -17.71 5.34 2.90
N GLY A 483 -17.58 4.00 2.88
CA GLY A 483 -18.67 3.02 2.95
C GLY A 483 -18.19 1.70 3.57
N SER A 484 -19.12 0.88 4.03
CA SER A 484 -18.80 -0.41 4.67
C SER A 484 -18.25 -1.42 3.66
N ARG A 485 -17.53 -2.44 4.16
CA ARG A 485 -16.86 -3.46 3.33
C ARG A 485 -17.37 -4.85 3.67
N THR A 486 -18.07 -5.50 2.74
CA THR A 486 -18.42 -6.93 2.86
C THR A 486 -17.50 -7.76 2.00
N HIS A 487 -16.76 -8.70 2.60
CA HIS A 487 -15.97 -9.66 1.81
C HIS A 487 -16.89 -10.75 1.25
N ILE A 488 -17.00 -10.81 -0.07
CA ILE A 488 -17.88 -11.78 -0.73
C ILE A 488 -17.13 -13.10 -0.94
N PHE A 489 -15.92 -13.06 -1.50
CA PHE A 489 -15.18 -14.28 -1.84
C PHE A 489 -13.70 -14.00 -2.15
N SER A 490 -12.81 -14.93 -1.82
CA SER A 490 -11.49 -14.98 -2.45
C SER A 490 -10.85 -16.38 -2.45
N ASP A 491 -10.04 -16.65 -3.47
CA ASP A 491 -9.28 -17.90 -3.62
C ASP A 491 -7.83 -17.64 -4.12
N THR A 492 -7.24 -18.57 -4.88
CA THR A 492 -5.92 -18.42 -5.50
C THR A 492 -5.89 -17.33 -6.59
N ASN A 493 -7.01 -17.12 -7.30
CA ASN A 493 -7.13 -16.33 -8.53
C ASN A 493 -8.06 -15.13 -8.39
N ILE A 494 -9.20 -15.31 -7.72
CA ILE A 494 -10.31 -14.33 -7.70
C ILE A 494 -10.42 -13.64 -6.33
N TYR A 495 -10.73 -12.35 -6.37
CA TYR A 495 -11.08 -11.54 -5.20
C TYR A 495 -12.38 -10.77 -5.47
N ILE A 496 -13.31 -10.81 -4.50
CA ILE A 496 -14.62 -10.16 -4.59
C ILE A 496 -14.97 -9.49 -3.26
N ASP A 497 -15.25 -8.18 -3.34
CA ASP A 497 -15.79 -7.36 -2.26
C ASP A 497 -17.06 -6.63 -2.71
N ARG A 498 -17.97 -6.37 -1.78
CA ARG A 498 -19.06 -5.40 -1.96
C ARG A 498 -18.82 -4.21 -1.03
N LYS A 499 -19.08 -3.02 -1.55
CA LYS A 499 -18.96 -1.72 -0.87
C LYS A 499 -20.35 -1.10 -0.76
N ASP A 500 -20.72 -0.60 0.42
CA ASP A 500 -22.08 -0.14 0.69
C ASP A 500 -22.10 1.22 1.42
N LYS A 501 -22.84 2.20 0.89
CA LYS A 501 -23.15 3.47 1.57
C LYS A 501 -24.50 4.05 1.14
N GLY A 502 -25.50 3.96 2.03
CA GLY A 502 -26.86 4.39 1.68
C GLY A 502 -27.39 3.55 0.53
N ASP A 503 -27.80 4.20 -0.56
CA ASP A 503 -28.28 3.55 -1.79
C ASP A 503 -27.14 3.23 -2.80
N ASP A 504 -25.88 3.58 -2.50
CA ASP A 504 -24.71 3.27 -3.35
C ASP A 504 -24.13 1.90 -2.98
N HIS A 505 -24.16 0.97 -3.95
CA HIS A 505 -23.88 -0.45 -3.74
C HIS A 505 -22.96 -1.00 -4.85
N VAL A 506 -21.65 -0.94 -4.63
CA VAL A 506 -20.67 -1.32 -5.66
C VAL A 506 -20.07 -2.70 -5.38
N LEU A 507 -20.21 -3.61 -6.36
CA LEU A 507 -19.50 -4.89 -6.39
C LEU A 507 -18.15 -4.71 -7.09
N TYR A 508 -17.05 -5.00 -6.39
CA TYR A 508 -15.69 -5.04 -6.93
C TYR A 508 -15.25 -6.48 -7.16
N VAL A 509 -14.76 -6.78 -8.36
CA VAL A 509 -14.33 -8.12 -8.78
C VAL A 509 -12.96 -8.02 -9.44
N LEU A 510 -11.98 -8.80 -8.99
CA LEU A 510 -10.60 -8.80 -9.51
C LEU A 510 -10.13 -10.22 -9.81
N ASN A 511 -9.58 -10.42 -11.01
CA ASN A 511 -8.68 -11.54 -11.31
C ASN A 511 -7.23 -11.13 -10.99
N THR A 512 -6.49 -11.95 -10.24
CA THR A 512 -5.09 -11.68 -9.86
C THR A 512 -4.07 -12.51 -10.63
N LYS A 513 -4.50 -13.26 -11.66
CA LYS A 513 -3.65 -14.24 -12.38
C LYS A 513 -3.66 -14.02 -13.91
N ALA A 514 -2.73 -14.73 -14.55
CA ALA A 514 -2.41 -14.61 -15.98
C ALA A 514 -3.39 -15.37 -16.90
N ASP A 515 -4.23 -16.24 -16.35
CA ASP A 515 -5.30 -16.93 -17.07
C ASP A 515 -6.61 -16.12 -17.02
N PRO A 516 -7.45 -16.17 -18.07
CA PRO A 516 -8.81 -15.61 -18.02
C PRO A 516 -9.67 -16.40 -17.03
N ALA A 517 -10.74 -15.79 -16.51
CA ALA A 517 -11.61 -16.41 -15.52
C ALA A 517 -13.11 -16.20 -15.79
N VAL A 518 -13.92 -17.14 -15.29
CA VAL A 518 -15.39 -17.13 -15.30
C VAL A 518 -15.89 -17.41 -13.89
N VAL A 519 -16.49 -16.41 -13.27
CA VAL A 519 -17.03 -16.47 -11.90
C VAL A 519 -18.55 -16.59 -11.98
N THR A 520 -19.12 -17.69 -11.48
CA THR A 520 -20.57 -17.82 -11.29
C THR A 520 -20.91 -17.40 -9.87
N VAL A 521 -21.59 -16.27 -9.68
CA VAL A 521 -21.94 -15.77 -8.33
C VAL A 521 -23.46 -15.73 -8.12
N ALA A 522 -23.93 -16.26 -7.00
CA ALA A 522 -25.34 -16.24 -6.63
C ALA A 522 -25.78 -14.83 -6.19
N GLY A 523 -26.98 -14.41 -6.56
CA GLY A 523 -27.55 -13.12 -6.14
C GLY A 523 -27.68 -12.97 -4.63
N THR A 524 -27.91 -14.08 -3.92
CA THR A 524 -27.85 -14.14 -2.45
C THR A 524 -26.46 -13.84 -1.91
N ALA A 525 -25.39 -14.29 -2.57
CA ALA A 525 -24.02 -14.05 -2.14
C ALA A 525 -23.62 -12.56 -2.20
N ILE A 526 -24.11 -11.84 -3.21
CA ILE A 526 -23.81 -10.41 -3.41
C ILE A 526 -24.93 -9.46 -2.99
N GLY A 527 -26.07 -9.98 -2.54
CA GLY A 527 -27.25 -9.18 -2.20
C GLY A 527 -27.88 -8.43 -3.39
N SER A 528 -28.04 -9.10 -4.53
CA SER A 528 -28.65 -8.55 -5.76
C SER A 528 -29.84 -9.37 -6.26
N ALA A 529 -30.96 -8.68 -6.50
CA ALA A 529 -32.15 -9.20 -7.17
C ALA A 529 -32.31 -8.72 -8.63
N GLY A 530 -31.40 -7.87 -9.11
CA GLY A 530 -31.45 -7.24 -10.43
C GLY A 530 -30.13 -7.28 -11.19
N ALA A 531 -30.07 -6.60 -12.34
CA ALA A 531 -28.86 -6.56 -13.17
C ALA A 531 -27.66 -5.94 -12.44
N LEU A 532 -26.46 -6.28 -12.90
CA LEU A 532 -25.20 -5.67 -12.48
C LEU A 532 -24.70 -4.76 -13.59
N ALA A 533 -24.69 -3.44 -13.37
CA ALA A 533 -24.32 -2.46 -14.40
C ALA A 533 -22.82 -2.13 -14.32
N GLY A 534 -22.04 -2.50 -15.34
CA GLY A 534 -20.59 -2.29 -15.37
C GLY A 534 -20.20 -0.81 -15.40
N LEU A 535 -19.53 -0.33 -14.34
CA LEU A 535 -19.32 1.11 -14.10
C LEU A 535 -18.15 1.74 -14.89
N LEU A 536 -17.27 0.92 -15.48
CA LEU A 536 -16.15 1.39 -16.33
C LEU A 536 -16.30 1.03 -17.81
N ASP A 537 -17.12 0.02 -18.12
CA ASP A 537 -17.30 -0.51 -19.48
C ASP A 537 -18.75 -0.39 -20.00
N GLY A 538 -19.69 0.02 -19.15
CA GLY A 538 -21.11 0.12 -19.48
C GLY A 538 -21.80 -1.23 -19.71
N ALA A 539 -21.13 -2.35 -19.44
CA ALA A 539 -21.61 -3.67 -19.82
C ALA A 539 -22.42 -4.34 -18.71
N GLU A 540 -23.74 -4.36 -18.91
CA GLU A 540 -24.72 -4.98 -18.02
C GLU A 540 -24.59 -6.52 -17.99
N VAL A 541 -24.71 -7.11 -16.79
CA VAL A 541 -24.82 -8.56 -16.59
C VAL A 541 -26.16 -8.88 -15.92
N VAL A 542 -27.04 -9.55 -16.66
CA VAL A 542 -28.34 -10.03 -16.16
C VAL A 542 -28.19 -11.42 -15.58
N GLY A 543 -28.73 -11.64 -14.38
CA GLY A 543 -28.70 -12.93 -13.70
C GLY A 543 -29.63 -13.97 -14.35
N SER A 544 -29.18 -15.22 -14.42
CA SER A 544 -29.96 -16.37 -14.89
C SER A 544 -30.06 -17.42 -13.80
N GLY A 545 -31.28 -17.88 -13.49
CA GLY A 545 -31.51 -18.84 -12.39
C GLY A 545 -30.98 -18.36 -11.03
N GLY A 546 -31.00 -17.05 -10.77
CA GLY A 546 -30.46 -16.43 -9.55
C GLY A 546 -28.93 -16.31 -9.49
N ASN A 547 -28.21 -16.57 -10.59
CA ASN A 547 -26.75 -16.53 -10.67
C ASN A 547 -26.27 -15.61 -11.81
N TYR A 548 -25.15 -14.91 -11.60
CA TYR A 548 -24.51 -14.02 -12.58
C TYR A 548 -23.20 -14.66 -13.06
N GLU A 549 -22.96 -14.69 -14.38
CA GLU A 549 -21.70 -15.17 -14.96
C GLU A 549 -20.79 -13.97 -15.27
N LEU A 550 -19.76 -13.76 -14.47
CA LEU A 550 -18.81 -12.66 -14.61
C LEU A 550 -17.54 -13.16 -15.30
N ARG A 551 -17.26 -12.61 -16.48
CA ARG A 551 -16.07 -12.94 -17.28
C ARG A 551 -14.99 -11.87 -17.09
N LEU A 552 -13.75 -12.33 -16.91
CA LEU A 552 -12.58 -11.51 -16.60
C LEU A 552 -11.40 -11.94 -17.47
N LYS A 553 -10.72 -10.96 -18.09
CA LYS A 553 -9.41 -11.17 -18.75
C LYS A 553 -8.30 -11.37 -17.69
N PRO A 554 -7.09 -11.79 -18.09
CA PRO A 554 -5.91 -11.80 -17.21
C PRO A 554 -5.70 -10.45 -16.51
N PHE A 555 -5.51 -10.48 -15.19
CA PHE A 555 -5.39 -9.31 -14.32
C PHE A 555 -6.51 -8.24 -14.46
N GLU A 556 -7.69 -8.62 -14.94
CA GLU A 556 -8.80 -7.67 -15.11
C GLU A 556 -9.59 -7.48 -13.80
N ALA A 557 -9.90 -6.22 -13.52
CA ALA A 557 -10.85 -5.81 -12.50
C ALA A 557 -12.10 -5.20 -13.14
N ARG A 558 -13.27 -5.47 -12.56
CA ARG A 558 -14.55 -4.88 -12.94
C ARG A 558 -15.29 -4.37 -11.71
N PHE A 559 -15.97 -3.25 -11.87
CA PHE A 559 -16.84 -2.63 -10.88
C PHE A 559 -18.26 -2.66 -11.42
N PHE A 560 -19.23 -3.00 -10.58
CA PHE A 560 -20.64 -3.01 -10.96
C PHE A 560 -21.48 -2.28 -9.93
N ASP A 561 -22.42 -1.46 -10.39
CA ASP A 561 -23.57 -1.06 -9.59
C ASP A 561 -24.56 -2.22 -9.47
N ILE A 562 -25.13 -2.37 -8.28
CA ILE A 562 -26.16 -3.36 -7.97
C ILE A 562 -27.54 -2.70 -8.15
N VAL A 563 -28.03 -2.71 -9.40
CA VAL A 563 -29.22 -1.97 -9.86
C VAL A 563 -30.52 -2.31 -9.09
N SER A 564 -30.55 -3.44 -8.37
CA SER A 564 -31.63 -3.76 -7.42
C SER A 564 -31.08 -4.55 -6.24
N PRO A 565 -30.65 -3.90 -5.15
CA PRO A 565 -30.11 -4.57 -3.97
C PRO A 565 -31.23 -5.30 -3.21
N THR A 566 -30.89 -6.40 -2.54
CA THR A 566 -31.80 -7.06 -1.59
C THR A 566 -31.76 -6.35 -0.23
N ALA A 567 -32.91 -6.26 0.44
CA ALA A 567 -33.02 -5.62 1.76
C ALA A 567 -32.22 -6.34 2.85
N GLU A 568 -32.00 -7.65 2.65
CA GLU A 568 -31.20 -8.52 3.51
C GLU A 568 -29.69 -8.39 3.26
N GLY A 569 -29.27 -7.73 2.17
CA GLY A 569 -27.87 -7.62 1.74
C GLY A 569 -27.21 -8.96 1.36
N PRO A 570 -25.88 -9.03 1.36
CA PRO A 570 -25.11 -10.26 1.16
C PRO A 570 -25.40 -11.34 2.23
N GLN A 571 -25.76 -12.55 1.79
CA GLN A 571 -26.05 -13.68 2.67
C GLN A 571 -24.82 -14.55 2.90
N VAL A 572 -24.42 -14.70 4.15
CA VAL A 572 -23.43 -15.69 4.60
C VAL A 572 -24.06 -17.08 4.73
N GLY A 573 -23.25 -18.14 4.62
CA GLY A 573 -23.72 -19.52 4.78
C GLY A 573 -23.94 -19.95 6.23
N GLU A 574 -24.73 -21.01 6.44
CA GLU A 574 -24.79 -21.72 7.72
C GLU A 574 -23.45 -22.44 7.97
N GLY A 575 -22.58 -21.83 8.78
CA GLY A 575 -21.24 -22.36 9.04
C GLY A 575 -20.23 -21.36 9.59
N SER A 576 -20.65 -20.20 10.12
CA SER A 576 -19.77 -19.20 10.71
C SER A 576 -19.49 -19.45 12.21
N ASP A 577 -19.45 -20.71 12.64
CA ASP A 577 -19.05 -21.03 14.03
C ASP A 577 -17.52 -20.89 14.13
N LEU A 578 -17.05 -20.26 15.20
CA LEU A 578 -15.63 -20.11 15.48
C LEU A 578 -15.06 -21.34 16.20
N SER A 579 -15.92 -22.28 16.57
CA SER A 579 -15.61 -23.54 17.24
C SER A 579 -15.44 -24.66 16.21
N GLY A 580 -14.27 -25.28 16.15
CA GLY A 580 -14.02 -26.48 15.34
C GLY A 580 -14.43 -27.76 16.05
N GLU A 581 -14.33 -28.89 15.34
CA GLU A 581 -14.49 -30.21 15.93
C GLU A 581 -13.15 -30.94 16.11
N GLY A 582 -13.13 -31.96 16.98
CA GLY A 582 -12.03 -32.91 17.10
C GLY A 582 -10.83 -32.45 17.93
N PRO A 583 -9.74 -33.24 17.96
CA PRO A 583 -8.64 -33.05 18.93
C PRO A 583 -7.74 -31.83 18.69
N LEU A 584 -7.97 -31.04 17.63
CA LEU A 584 -7.34 -29.72 17.46
C LEU A 584 -8.23 -28.57 17.98
N ALA A 585 -9.51 -28.82 18.25
CA ALA A 585 -10.45 -27.84 18.82
C ALA A 585 -10.62 -27.96 20.35
N ASP A 586 -10.30 -29.12 20.95
CA ASP A 586 -10.47 -29.38 22.39
C ASP A 586 -9.58 -28.46 23.26
N CYS A 587 -10.19 -27.48 23.92
CA CYS A 587 -9.52 -26.56 24.85
C CYS A 587 -9.15 -27.19 26.21
N HIS A 588 -9.58 -28.43 26.48
CA HIS A 588 -9.48 -29.09 27.77
C HIS A 588 -8.60 -30.35 27.78
N THR A 589 -7.98 -30.73 26.64
CA THR A 589 -7.07 -31.88 26.58
C THR A 589 -5.99 -31.76 27.68
N PRO A 590 -5.80 -32.76 28.56
CA PRO A 590 -4.78 -32.70 29.60
C PRO A 590 -3.35 -32.56 29.05
N ALA A 591 -2.46 -31.96 29.83
CA ALA A 591 -1.03 -31.95 29.51
C ALA A 591 -0.41 -33.35 29.71
N ALA A 592 0.46 -33.74 28.79
CA ALA A 592 1.31 -34.93 28.92
C ALA A 592 2.71 -34.54 29.41
N GLU A 593 3.47 -35.51 29.93
CA GLU A 593 4.84 -35.25 30.39
C GLU A 593 5.81 -34.96 29.23
N GLY A 594 6.77 -34.07 29.49
CA GLY A 594 7.85 -33.72 28.57
C GLY A 594 7.48 -32.69 27.48
N LEU A 595 8.39 -32.52 26.52
CA LEU A 595 8.30 -31.52 25.44
C LEU A 595 7.89 -32.14 24.08
N GLY A 596 7.38 -33.37 24.10
CA GLY A 596 7.02 -34.14 22.90
C GLY A 596 8.17 -34.35 21.90
N PRO A 597 7.87 -34.76 20.66
CA PRO A 597 8.88 -35.08 19.64
C PRO A 597 9.84 -33.93 19.29
N LEU A 598 9.39 -32.67 19.41
CA LEU A 598 10.23 -31.50 19.09
C LEU A 598 11.36 -31.26 20.10
N SER A 599 11.27 -31.83 21.31
CA SER A 599 12.27 -31.66 22.39
C SER A 599 12.60 -30.19 22.73
N LYS A 600 11.64 -29.29 22.54
CA LYS A 600 11.74 -27.84 22.74
C LYS A 600 10.45 -27.29 23.34
N GLU A 601 10.55 -26.22 24.12
CA GLU A 601 9.40 -25.36 24.37
C GLU A 601 9.04 -24.62 23.08
N MET A 602 7.74 -24.56 22.78
CA MET A 602 7.19 -23.91 21.59
C MET A 602 6.23 -22.80 22.04
N PHE A 603 6.17 -21.72 21.27
CA PHE A 603 5.38 -20.53 21.58
C PHE A 603 4.70 -19.99 20.32
N ILE A 604 3.58 -19.28 20.50
CA ILE A 604 3.08 -18.35 19.48
C ILE A 604 3.97 -17.10 19.56
N ARG A 605 4.85 -16.91 18.58
CA ARG A 605 5.67 -15.70 18.42
C ARG A 605 5.03 -14.87 17.31
N GLY A 606 4.75 -13.59 17.54
CA GLY A 606 3.95 -12.79 16.61
C GLY A 606 3.88 -11.31 16.91
N SER A 607 3.14 -10.59 16.07
CA SER A 607 2.84 -9.15 16.14
C SER A 607 1.56 -8.82 16.94
N TYR A 608 1.15 -9.70 17.86
CA TYR A 608 -0.03 -9.51 18.70
C TYR A 608 0.18 -8.42 19.76
N ALA A 609 -0.91 -7.73 20.12
CA ALA A 609 -0.91 -6.75 21.21
C ALA A 609 -0.41 -7.36 22.53
N GLY A 610 0.45 -6.64 23.25
CA GLY A 610 1.12 -7.13 24.47
C GLY A 610 2.28 -8.11 24.23
N GLY A 611 2.57 -8.46 22.97
CA GLY A 611 3.86 -8.98 22.56
C GLY A 611 4.87 -7.86 22.26
N ASP A 612 6.04 -8.25 21.75
CA ASP A 612 7.17 -7.39 21.39
C ASP A 612 7.60 -7.61 19.92
N ASN A 613 6.65 -7.97 19.06
CA ASN A 613 6.85 -8.29 17.65
C ASN A 613 7.86 -9.45 17.44
N PHE A 614 7.41 -10.68 17.75
CA PHE A 614 8.15 -11.95 17.68
C PHE A 614 9.37 -12.13 18.63
N GLY A 615 9.87 -11.09 19.29
CA GLY A 615 11.06 -11.17 20.16
C GLY A 615 10.92 -12.08 21.39
N ALA A 616 9.73 -12.13 21.99
CA ALA A 616 9.46 -12.74 23.29
C ALA A 616 8.56 -13.97 23.20
N THR A 617 8.55 -14.67 24.32
CA THR A 617 7.90 -15.96 24.52
C THR A 617 7.05 -15.91 25.80
N PRO A 618 6.00 -15.06 25.86
CA PRO A 618 5.21 -14.87 27.08
C PRO A 618 4.52 -16.18 27.47
N ALA A 619 4.47 -16.47 28.77
CA ALA A 619 4.00 -17.78 29.27
C ALA A 619 2.54 -18.09 28.89
N SER A 620 1.70 -17.07 28.68
CA SER A 620 0.33 -17.16 28.18
C SER A 620 0.21 -17.62 26.72
N ARG A 621 1.31 -17.58 25.96
CA ARG A 621 1.40 -18.02 24.55
C ARG A 621 2.30 -19.25 24.39
N ARG A 622 2.69 -19.92 25.48
CA ARG A 622 3.51 -21.15 25.49
C ARG A 622 2.66 -22.40 25.32
N PHE A 623 3.02 -23.24 24.35
CA PHE A 623 2.38 -24.53 24.12
C PHE A 623 2.72 -25.56 25.21
N ALA A 624 1.70 -26.26 25.69
CA ALA A 624 1.84 -27.50 26.44
C ALA A 624 1.76 -28.70 25.48
N TYR A 625 2.60 -29.71 25.69
CA TYR A 625 2.47 -31.00 25.01
C TYR A 625 1.29 -31.80 25.57
N LYS A 626 0.55 -32.50 24.70
CA LYS A 626 -0.71 -33.18 25.02
C LYS A 626 -0.68 -34.70 24.76
N GLY A 627 0.47 -35.24 24.37
CA GLY A 627 0.57 -36.60 23.83
C GLY A 627 0.27 -36.64 22.33
N ASN A 628 0.41 -37.81 21.69
CA ASN A 628 0.03 -38.05 20.28
C ASN A 628 0.52 -36.97 19.29
N ASN A 629 1.73 -36.46 19.48
CA ASN A 629 2.34 -35.37 18.70
C ASN A 629 1.60 -34.01 18.74
N LEU A 630 0.57 -33.88 19.59
CA LEU A 630 -0.26 -32.68 19.76
C LEU A 630 0.38 -31.71 20.76
N TYR A 631 0.38 -30.44 20.38
CA TYR A 631 0.75 -29.29 21.20
C TYR A 631 -0.41 -28.29 21.17
N GLN A 632 -0.79 -27.73 22.32
CA GLN A 632 -1.78 -26.65 22.36
C GLN A 632 -1.46 -25.57 23.40
N VAL A 633 -1.93 -24.35 23.14
CA VAL A 633 -2.06 -23.28 24.14
C VAL A 633 -3.46 -22.68 24.03
N VAL A 634 -4.06 -22.38 25.19
CA VAL A 634 -5.35 -21.67 25.28
C VAL A 634 -5.07 -20.22 25.65
N VAL A 635 -5.63 -19.29 24.88
CA VAL A 635 -5.40 -17.84 25.01
C VAL A 635 -6.73 -17.12 25.13
N HIS A 636 -6.82 -16.14 26.03
CA HIS A 636 -7.93 -15.18 26.04
C HIS A 636 -7.56 -13.95 25.20
N GLU A 637 -8.39 -13.64 24.21
CA GLU A 637 -8.28 -12.41 23.39
C GLU A 637 -9.39 -11.44 23.86
N PRO A 638 -9.05 -10.25 24.38
CA PRO A 638 -9.99 -9.36 25.05
C PRO A 638 -10.86 -8.52 24.09
N SER A 639 -10.54 -8.54 22.80
CA SER A 639 -11.19 -7.77 21.74
C SER A 639 -11.07 -8.52 20.40
N PRO A 640 -11.79 -8.11 19.34
CA PRO A 640 -11.36 -8.40 17.99
C PRO A 640 -9.89 -8.02 17.79
N THR A 641 -9.14 -8.81 17.03
CA THR A 641 -7.70 -8.62 16.82
C THR A 641 -7.22 -9.36 15.57
N ALA A 642 -6.11 -8.92 14.99
CA ALA A 642 -5.41 -9.67 13.95
C ALA A 642 -3.90 -9.43 14.04
N TYR A 643 -3.13 -10.45 13.71
CA TYR A 643 -1.67 -10.40 13.78
C TYR A 643 -1.03 -11.50 12.93
N THR A 644 0.24 -11.29 12.59
CA THR A 644 1.12 -12.33 12.04
C THR A 644 1.81 -13.11 13.15
N PHE A 645 2.06 -14.40 12.94
CA PHE A 645 2.69 -15.28 13.91
C PHE A 645 3.38 -16.51 13.28
N LYS A 646 4.22 -17.17 14.08
CA LYS A 646 4.76 -18.52 13.88
C LYS A 646 4.61 -19.34 15.16
N PHE A 647 4.54 -20.66 15.01
CA PHE A 647 4.77 -21.59 16.12
C PHE A 647 6.26 -21.90 16.18
N ALA A 648 6.97 -21.29 17.11
CA ALA A 648 8.43 -21.32 17.13
C ALA A 648 9.02 -21.52 18.54
N SER A 649 10.22 -22.09 18.60
CA SER A 649 11.01 -22.20 19.83
C SER A 649 11.66 -20.86 20.19
N ALA A 650 12.07 -20.71 21.46
CA ALA A 650 12.75 -19.50 21.94
C ALA A 650 14.06 -19.20 21.17
N ASP A 651 14.75 -20.25 20.71
CA ASP A 651 16.00 -20.19 19.96
C ASP A 651 15.83 -20.29 18.42
N TRP A 652 14.60 -20.22 17.92
CA TRP A 652 14.23 -20.37 16.49
C TRP A 652 14.66 -21.68 15.80
N SER A 653 15.27 -22.63 16.52
CA SER A 653 15.70 -23.93 15.97
C SER A 653 14.55 -24.85 15.52
N LYS A 654 13.31 -24.47 15.85
CA LYS A 654 12.06 -24.97 15.28
C LYS A 654 11.14 -23.77 15.02
N GLU A 655 10.68 -23.62 13.78
CA GLU A 655 9.66 -22.64 13.40
C GLU A 655 8.72 -23.19 12.32
N PHE A 656 7.42 -23.01 12.54
CA PHE A 656 6.35 -23.52 11.69
C PHE A 656 5.25 -22.48 11.46
N ALA A 657 4.58 -22.57 10.31
CA ALA A 657 3.38 -21.78 9.97
C ALA A 657 2.42 -22.63 9.11
N VAL A 658 1.23 -22.11 8.81
CA VAL A 658 0.37 -22.69 7.75
C VAL A 658 1.17 -22.72 6.46
N ARG A 659 1.03 -23.81 5.69
CA ARG A 659 1.77 -24.05 4.46
C ARG A 659 1.60 -22.86 3.49
N ASN A 660 2.71 -22.47 2.86
CA ASN A 660 2.81 -21.32 1.97
C ASN A 660 2.49 -19.95 2.63
N SER A 661 2.51 -19.89 3.96
CA SER A 661 2.19 -18.69 4.75
C SER A 661 0.75 -18.19 4.54
N ALA A 662 -0.17 -19.13 4.33
CA ALA A 662 -1.58 -18.80 4.21
C ALA A 662 -2.16 -18.29 5.55
N ALA A 663 -3.24 -17.53 5.46
CA ALA A 663 -4.02 -17.10 6.61
C ALA A 663 -4.68 -18.29 7.32
N VAL A 664 -4.84 -18.14 8.64
CA VAL A 664 -5.62 -19.07 9.45
C VAL A 664 -7.10 -18.91 9.14
N VAL A 665 -7.76 -20.04 8.90
CA VAL A 665 -9.21 -20.14 8.91
C VAL A 665 -9.59 -20.77 10.25
N ILE A 666 -10.32 -20.01 11.08
CA ILE A 666 -10.78 -20.49 12.39
C ILE A 666 -11.71 -21.71 12.18
N ALA A 667 -11.78 -22.59 13.19
CA ALA A 667 -12.53 -23.85 13.18
C ALA A 667 -12.09 -24.89 12.12
N THR A 668 -11.03 -24.64 11.35
CA THR A 668 -10.59 -25.47 10.21
C THR A 668 -9.22 -26.11 10.46
N GLU A 669 -9.08 -27.42 10.20
CA GLU A 669 -7.76 -28.07 10.16
C GLU A 669 -7.01 -27.65 8.89
N GLN A 670 -5.81 -27.07 9.04
CA GLN A 670 -4.97 -26.57 7.95
C GLN A 670 -3.59 -27.22 7.94
N PRO A 671 -2.99 -27.49 6.75
CA PRO A 671 -1.67 -28.10 6.66
C PRO A 671 -0.58 -27.12 7.10
N MET A 672 0.30 -27.58 7.99
CA MET A 672 1.43 -26.84 8.55
C MET A 672 2.75 -27.29 7.92
N ALA A 673 3.73 -26.38 7.80
CA ALA A 673 5.07 -26.65 7.29
C ALA A 673 6.15 -25.86 8.07
N VAL A 674 7.42 -26.23 7.93
CA VAL A 674 8.55 -25.38 8.37
C VAL A 674 8.49 -24.04 7.64
N ALA A 675 8.63 -22.95 8.39
CA ALA A 675 8.50 -21.58 7.89
C ALA A 675 9.76 -20.78 8.28
N ALA A 676 10.82 -20.95 7.50
CA ALA A 676 12.16 -20.48 7.88
C ALA A 676 12.41 -19.01 7.48
N GLY A 677 12.82 -18.17 8.44
CA GLY A 677 13.15 -16.75 8.20
C GLY A 677 11.95 -15.84 7.92
N ASN A 678 12.19 -14.53 7.86
CA ASN A 678 11.14 -13.51 7.74
C ASN A 678 10.35 -13.61 6.43
N GLY A 679 9.08 -13.19 6.43
CA GLY A 679 8.18 -13.23 5.27
C GLY A 679 7.44 -14.57 5.10
N THR A 680 7.65 -15.52 6.02
CA THR A 680 7.06 -16.86 5.99
C THR A 680 5.97 -17.09 7.04
N GLU A 681 5.65 -16.06 7.84
CA GLU A 681 4.69 -16.08 8.95
C GLU A 681 3.24 -16.33 8.47
N SER A 682 2.44 -17.01 9.29
CA SER A 682 0.97 -17.02 9.10
C SER A 682 0.34 -15.76 9.67
N SER A 683 -0.88 -15.47 9.25
CA SER A 683 -1.75 -14.45 9.86
C SER A 683 -2.98 -15.12 10.49
N VAL A 684 -3.54 -14.53 11.54
CA VAL A 684 -4.85 -14.91 12.09
C VAL A 684 -5.71 -13.68 12.26
N ALA A 685 -7.02 -13.85 12.01
CA ALA A 685 -8.06 -12.85 12.16
C ALA A 685 -9.07 -13.37 13.18
N ILE A 686 -9.16 -12.71 14.33
CA ILE A 686 -10.01 -13.12 15.46
C ILE A 686 -11.13 -12.07 15.56
N PRO A 687 -12.35 -12.38 15.08
CA PRO A 687 -13.37 -11.36 14.82
C PRO A 687 -14.09 -10.86 16.07
N GLU A 688 -13.96 -11.55 17.20
CA GLU A 688 -14.62 -11.23 18.47
C GLU A 688 -13.77 -11.63 19.69
N ALA A 689 -14.03 -10.95 20.82
CA ALA A 689 -13.40 -11.28 22.10
C ALA A 689 -13.83 -12.68 22.56
N GLY A 690 -12.89 -13.46 23.10
CA GLY A 690 -13.19 -14.83 23.50
C GLY A 690 -11.99 -15.59 24.05
N THR A 691 -12.17 -16.89 24.24
CA THR A 691 -11.06 -17.80 24.58
C THR A 691 -10.85 -18.73 23.39
N TYR A 692 -9.61 -18.85 22.93
CA TYR A 692 -9.25 -19.61 21.73
C TYR A 692 -8.11 -20.58 22.03
N VAL A 693 -8.23 -21.82 21.56
CA VAL A 693 -7.12 -22.77 21.52
C VAL A 693 -6.38 -22.66 20.20
N PHE A 694 -5.07 -22.53 20.29
CA PHE A 694 -4.13 -22.69 19.18
C PHE A 694 -3.53 -24.08 19.31
N SER A 695 -3.70 -24.91 18.29
CA SER A 695 -3.34 -26.33 18.30
C SER A 695 -2.50 -26.69 17.08
N PHE A 696 -1.46 -27.50 17.26
CA PHE A 696 -0.79 -28.18 16.13
C PHE A 696 -0.37 -29.62 16.47
N ARG A 697 -0.45 -30.50 15.48
CA ARG A 697 -0.01 -31.90 15.54
C ARG A 697 1.18 -32.10 14.61
N ILE A 698 2.36 -32.40 15.15
CA ILE A 698 3.58 -32.54 14.34
C ILE A 698 3.64 -33.91 13.63
N ASN A 699 4.03 -33.93 12.36
CA ASN A 699 4.20 -35.15 11.58
C ASN A 699 5.45 -35.96 12.03
N ALA A 700 5.50 -37.25 11.66
CA ALA A 700 6.59 -38.15 12.06
C ALA A 700 7.98 -37.73 11.55
N THR A 701 8.06 -36.89 10.51
CA THR A 701 9.31 -36.35 9.96
C THR A 701 9.76 -35.04 10.62
N LEU A 702 8.95 -34.46 11.52
CA LEU A 702 9.21 -33.18 12.20
C LEU A 702 9.39 -31.98 11.24
N THR A 703 8.76 -32.03 10.06
CA THR A 703 8.87 -31.04 8.97
C THR A 703 7.58 -30.25 8.72
N GLY A 704 6.53 -30.51 9.50
CA GLY A 704 5.21 -29.91 9.33
C GLY A 704 4.14 -30.76 10.02
N GLY A 705 2.90 -30.66 9.58
CA GLY A 705 1.78 -31.40 10.18
C GLY A 705 0.45 -30.73 9.88
N GLU A 706 -0.41 -30.66 10.89
CA GLU A 706 -1.73 -30.04 10.85
C GLU A 706 -1.87 -29.04 12.01
N MET A 707 -2.64 -27.97 11.82
CA MET A 707 -2.98 -27.01 12.87
C MET A 707 -4.42 -26.52 12.79
N MET A 708 -4.95 -26.00 13.89
CA MET A 708 -6.24 -25.30 13.95
C MET A 708 -6.13 -24.14 14.95
N VAL A 709 -6.93 -23.10 14.74
CA VAL A 709 -7.33 -22.17 15.80
C VAL A 709 -8.83 -22.30 15.97
N SER A 710 -9.30 -22.51 17.20
CA SER A 710 -10.72 -22.72 17.52
C SER A 710 -11.09 -21.87 18.72
N GLN A 711 -12.29 -21.28 18.72
CA GLN A 711 -12.93 -20.77 19.92
C GLN A 711 -13.23 -21.94 20.88
N CYS A 712 -13.22 -21.66 22.17
CA CYS A 712 -13.62 -22.58 23.23
C CYS A 712 -15.09 -22.34 23.59
N GLN A 713 -15.88 -23.41 23.64
CA GLN A 713 -17.26 -23.44 24.15
C GLN A 713 -17.29 -23.78 25.65
#